data_AF-A0A239HIP7-F1
#
_entry.id   AF-A0A239HIP7-F1
#
_cell.length_a   1.000
_cell.length_b   1.000
_cell.length_c   1.000
_cell.angle_alpha   90.00
_cell.angle_beta   90.00
_cell.angle_gamma   90.00
#
_symmetry.space_group_name_H-M   'P 1'
#
loop_
_entity.id
_entity.type
_entity.pdbx_description
1 polymer ?
#
loop_
_entity_poly.entity_id
_entity_poly.type
_entity_poly.pdbx_seq_one_letter_code
_entity_poly.pdbx_strand_id
1 'polypeptide(L)'
;MNSYDDNLRESLSQSLAALADQQAALLHGQSLAETDLYHAKGAVLATRDRLEADQRHRDERRSVHQAAQRAYDQSTALRGTLALAKDGSDGAITNTATTAKNLQASADAVMQLAATIGAAMNVASAALYDTELYHQIARVNANLNRVANQARFLALKGTEVSSKCAESIVGALADQGAGVQARLGDLLAQTQADLDGKVAAVNNDETALRASLAEEFTAHNLLREAQARQETMSAMLIGARRTANLDLQVEVASAKQIKLRFSPFQAPVAAGDHAAAPAPHPRNFLAIVPQNLAVQFSTDRAAQLFSKWDGHSGSFTGVQPGESSVTLALDVYGNPVSSDSAYVAFLYIEPSIDYKRYLGNFADYLSIASAPFTPLTALPAPHYAGQGATADQLLLAVADEGQIGSAPSTVLPALEAGAGKLDPLASWLQANGASLDPELALGLDAVVPPFVQLVKADLAAVKEGRPGTGVAAGRDLLKRLASWPEPEVPLTELTALRQLLPELLTLLEQAAAPVRRPAGAVQRLELRCILLDHAIDASLSDPEHKGKLPAYFTLETAQRVAPANYSLAKPLEKAPDGVKVPAGLGQKPVLWYAVDLSPEDKDCFGNPLLPGHRYAPLILATLRSTEPSGWQDRLTILDHVWHRA
;
A
#
# COMPACT_ATOMS: atom_id res chain seq x y z
N MET A 1 49.29 -17.43 33.18
CA MET A 1 48.09 -17.89 33.90
C MET A 1 47.19 -16.68 33.97
N ASN A 2 46.08 -16.67 33.23
CA ASN A 2 45.09 -15.61 33.34
C ASN A 2 44.60 -15.60 34.80
N SER A 3 44.59 -14.42 35.40
CA SER A 3 44.20 -14.26 36.80
C SER A 3 42.73 -14.67 36.97
N TYR A 4 42.31 -15.05 38.18
CA TYR A 4 40.91 -15.34 38.49
C TYR A 4 39.97 -14.21 38.03
N ASP A 5 40.44 -12.97 38.11
CA ASP A 5 39.71 -11.77 37.69
C ASP A 5 39.52 -11.69 36.17
N ASP A 6 40.50 -12.11 35.37
CA ASP A 6 40.37 -12.17 33.91
C ASP A 6 39.30 -13.18 33.49
N ASN A 7 39.31 -14.36 34.11
CA ASN A 7 38.32 -15.41 33.83
C ASN A 7 36.91 -15.00 34.27
N LEU A 8 36.79 -14.34 35.43
CA LEU A 8 35.52 -13.79 35.90
C LEU A 8 35.00 -12.70 34.95
N ARG A 9 35.88 -11.81 34.48
CA ARG A 9 35.52 -10.74 33.54
C ARG A 9 35.10 -11.30 32.19
N GLU A 10 35.79 -12.31 31.69
CA GLU A 10 35.42 -13.00 30.45
C GLU A 10 34.05 -13.68 30.59
N SER A 11 33.81 -14.40 31.69
CA SER A 11 32.52 -15.06 31.94
C SER A 11 31.36 -14.06 32.10
N LEU A 12 31.56 -12.95 32.81
CA LEU A 12 30.57 -11.89 32.95
C LEU A 12 30.32 -11.18 31.61
N SER A 13 31.37 -10.94 30.82
CA SER A 13 31.26 -10.37 29.48
C SER A 13 30.44 -11.27 28.55
N GLN A 14 30.71 -12.58 28.54
CA GLN A 14 29.94 -13.54 27.75
C GLN A 14 28.48 -13.62 28.20
N SER A 15 28.22 -13.61 29.51
CA SER A 15 26.86 -13.66 30.07
C SER A 15 26.06 -12.40 29.74
N LEU A 16 26.66 -11.21 29.87
CA LEU A 16 26.02 -9.94 29.52
C LEU A 16 25.79 -9.81 28.02
N ALA A 17 26.71 -10.30 27.19
CA ALA A 17 26.53 -10.36 25.74
C ALA A 17 25.37 -11.30 25.37
N ALA A 18 25.31 -12.50 25.94
CA ALA A 18 24.22 -13.45 25.71
C ALA A 18 22.85 -12.89 26.13
N LEU A 19 22.77 -12.17 27.26
CA LEU A 19 21.54 -11.49 27.69
C LEU A 19 21.14 -10.36 26.73
N ALA A 20 22.12 -9.60 26.22
CA ALA A 20 21.86 -8.55 25.23
C ALA A 20 21.39 -9.15 23.88
N ASP A 21 21.98 -10.25 23.42
CA ASP A 21 21.57 -10.96 22.22
C ASP A 21 20.15 -11.53 22.36
N GLN A 22 19.83 -12.10 23.53
CA GLN A 22 18.46 -12.55 23.84
C GLN A 22 17.47 -11.38 23.87
N GLN A 23 17.85 -10.22 24.43
CA GLN A 23 17.01 -9.02 24.38
C GLN A 23 16.77 -8.56 22.94
N ALA A 24 17.80 -8.53 22.10
CA ALA A 24 17.69 -8.17 20.70
C ALA A 24 16.77 -9.15 19.93
N ALA A 25 16.91 -10.45 20.19
CA ALA A 25 16.02 -11.47 19.61
C ALA A 25 14.56 -11.30 20.06
N LEU A 26 14.32 -10.95 21.34
CA LEU A 26 12.98 -10.66 21.84
C LEU A 26 12.38 -9.39 21.25
N LEU A 27 13.18 -8.33 21.05
CA LEU A 27 12.76 -7.12 20.36
C LEU A 27 12.32 -7.41 18.93
N HIS A 28 13.11 -8.21 18.20
CA HIS A 28 12.71 -8.64 16.86
C HIS A 28 11.46 -9.53 16.89
N GLY A 29 11.35 -10.44 17.86
CA GLY A 29 10.17 -11.26 18.08
C GLY A 29 8.90 -10.45 18.37
N GLN A 30 9.03 -9.35 19.13
CA GLN A 30 7.97 -8.37 19.33
C GLN A 30 7.61 -7.68 18.00
N SER A 31 8.62 -7.25 17.24
CA SER A 31 8.51 -6.80 15.84
C SER A 31 7.57 -7.67 14.99
N LEU A 32 7.89 -8.97 14.97
CA LEU A 32 7.14 -9.98 14.24
C LEU A 32 5.70 -10.09 14.77
N ALA A 33 5.54 -10.17 16.08
CA ALA A 33 4.23 -10.28 16.72
C ALA A 33 3.29 -9.09 16.41
N GLU A 34 3.83 -7.87 16.36
CA GLU A 34 3.09 -6.66 15.97
C GLU A 34 2.64 -6.73 14.51
N THR A 35 3.51 -7.24 13.63
CA THR A 35 3.21 -7.44 12.21
C THR A 35 2.12 -8.50 12.02
N ASP A 36 2.20 -9.61 12.75
CA ASP A 36 1.20 -10.68 12.68
C ASP A 36 -0.17 -10.19 13.15
N LEU A 37 -0.20 -9.40 14.24
CA LEU A 37 -1.43 -8.77 14.73
C LEU A 37 -2.02 -7.81 13.69
N TYR A 38 -1.17 -7.04 13.00
CA TYR A 38 -1.59 -6.14 11.93
C TYR A 38 -2.28 -6.89 10.79
N HIS A 39 -1.67 -7.98 10.29
CA HIS A 39 -2.27 -8.78 9.23
C HIS A 39 -3.56 -9.48 9.67
N ALA A 40 -3.61 -9.99 10.90
CA ALA A 40 -4.80 -10.63 11.44
C ALA A 40 -5.98 -9.64 11.54
N LYS A 41 -5.74 -8.41 12.00
CA LYS A 41 -6.77 -7.35 12.00
C LYS A 41 -7.25 -6.99 10.60
N GLY A 42 -6.35 -6.90 9.63
CA GLY A 42 -6.71 -6.69 8.22
C GLY A 42 -7.64 -7.79 7.68
N ALA A 43 -7.37 -9.06 8.03
CA ALA A 43 -8.22 -10.18 7.65
C ALA A 43 -9.62 -10.13 8.29
N VAL A 44 -9.71 -9.72 9.56
CA VAL A 44 -11.00 -9.52 10.26
C VAL A 44 -11.84 -8.45 9.58
N LEU A 45 -11.23 -7.32 9.18
CA LEU A 45 -11.95 -6.27 8.46
C LEU A 45 -12.46 -6.76 7.10
N ALA A 46 -11.59 -7.39 6.31
CA ALA A 46 -11.96 -7.90 4.98
C ALA A 46 -13.08 -8.95 5.04
N THR A 47 -13.08 -9.83 6.04
CA THR A 47 -14.15 -10.83 6.23
C THR A 47 -15.44 -10.22 6.75
N ARG A 48 -15.35 -9.21 7.63
CA ARG A 48 -16.51 -8.47 8.11
C ARG A 48 -17.21 -7.71 6.98
N ASP A 49 -16.46 -7.01 6.14
CA ASP A 49 -17.04 -6.24 5.03
C ASP A 49 -17.76 -7.14 4.02
N ARG A 50 -17.19 -8.33 3.74
CA ARG A 50 -17.85 -9.35 2.91
C ARG A 50 -19.15 -9.84 3.55
N LEU A 51 -19.12 -10.16 4.84
CA LEU A 51 -20.31 -10.57 5.57
C LEU A 51 -21.42 -9.51 5.52
N GLU A 52 -21.09 -8.24 5.74
CA GLU A 52 -22.05 -7.15 5.68
C GLU A 52 -22.63 -6.98 4.26
N ALA A 53 -21.80 -7.12 3.22
CA ALA A 53 -22.26 -7.08 1.83
C ALA A 53 -23.22 -8.24 1.49
N ASP A 54 -22.86 -9.47 1.88
CA ASP A 54 -23.68 -10.64 1.61
C ASP A 54 -24.98 -10.68 2.43
N GLN A 55 -24.99 -10.11 3.65
CA GLN A 55 -26.21 -9.91 4.42
C GLN A 55 -27.19 -8.96 3.70
N ARG A 56 -26.71 -7.84 3.15
CA ARG A 56 -27.54 -6.91 2.36
C ARG A 56 -28.13 -7.62 1.15
N HIS A 57 -27.30 -8.35 0.40
CA HIS A 57 -27.77 -9.10 -0.77
C HIS A 57 -28.76 -10.21 -0.41
N ARG A 58 -28.58 -10.91 0.71
CA ARG A 58 -29.56 -11.90 1.19
C ARG A 58 -30.92 -11.24 1.45
N ASP A 59 -30.93 -10.09 2.10
CA ASP A 59 -32.17 -9.39 2.45
C ASP A 59 -32.90 -8.86 1.20
N GLU A 60 -32.15 -8.35 0.21
CA GLU A 60 -32.68 -8.02 -1.11
C GLU A 60 -33.32 -9.23 -1.81
N ARG A 61 -32.61 -10.36 -1.86
CA ARG A 61 -33.10 -11.59 -2.50
C ARG A 61 -34.32 -12.16 -1.78
N ARG A 62 -34.39 -12.04 -0.45
CA ARG A 62 -35.56 -12.44 0.34
C ARG A 62 -36.80 -11.64 -0.05
N SER A 63 -36.66 -10.33 -0.24
CA SER A 63 -37.75 -9.47 -0.70
C SER A 63 -38.25 -9.88 -2.10
N VAL A 64 -37.32 -10.14 -3.03
CA VAL A 64 -37.64 -10.60 -4.39
C VAL A 64 -38.36 -11.95 -4.37
N HIS A 65 -37.88 -12.91 -3.57
CA HIS A 65 -38.52 -14.22 -3.44
C HIS A 65 -39.95 -14.10 -2.90
N GLN A 66 -40.18 -13.27 -1.87
CA GLN A 66 -41.52 -13.02 -1.34
C GLN A 66 -42.46 -12.40 -2.40
N ALA A 67 -41.95 -11.51 -3.24
CA ALA A 67 -42.73 -10.94 -4.34
C ALA A 67 -43.08 -12.01 -5.40
N ALA A 68 -42.13 -12.87 -5.75
CA ALA A 68 -42.34 -13.98 -6.68
C ALA A 68 -43.40 -14.98 -6.15
N GLN A 69 -43.35 -15.30 -4.85
CA GLN A 69 -44.32 -16.18 -4.21
C GLN A 69 -45.74 -15.61 -4.31
N ARG A 70 -45.93 -14.33 -3.99
CA ARG A 70 -47.24 -13.66 -4.12
C ARG A 70 -47.76 -13.69 -5.56
N ALA A 71 -46.91 -13.44 -6.54
CA ALA A 71 -47.29 -13.49 -7.95
C ALA A 71 -47.69 -14.90 -8.38
N TYR A 72 -46.96 -15.92 -7.93
CA TYR A 72 -47.29 -17.32 -8.18
C TYR A 72 -48.66 -17.71 -7.57
N ASP A 73 -48.92 -17.32 -6.33
CA ASP A 73 -50.19 -17.57 -5.65
C ASP A 73 -51.37 -16.92 -6.38
N GLN A 74 -51.19 -15.66 -6.82
CA GLN A 74 -52.19 -14.95 -7.63
C GLN A 74 -52.45 -15.64 -8.97
N SER A 75 -51.40 -16.12 -9.66
CA SER A 75 -51.55 -16.85 -10.92
C SER A 75 -52.25 -18.19 -10.75
N THR A 76 -52.04 -18.85 -9.61
CA THR A 76 -52.73 -20.10 -9.24
C THR A 76 -54.22 -19.85 -9.05
N ALA A 77 -54.59 -18.77 -8.35
CA ALA A 77 -55.98 -18.35 -8.22
C ALA A 77 -56.62 -18.01 -9.58
N LEU A 78 -55.91 -17.28 -10.44
CA LEU A 78 -56.38 -16.94 -11.80
C LEU A 78 -56.59 -18.18 -12.68
N ARG A 79 -55.68 -19.16 -12.64
CA ARG A 79 -55.86 -20.43 -13.36
C ARG A 79 -57.11 -21.15 -12.86
N GLY A 80 -57.36 -21.15 -11.55
CA GLY A 80 -58.57 -21.73 -10.96
C GLY A 80 -59.85 -21.10 -11.51
N THR A 81 -59.90 -19.76 -11.60
CA THR A 81 -61.08 -19.08 -12.15
C THR A 81 -61.25 -19.32 -13.65
N LEU A 82 -60.16 -19.37 -14.42
CA LEU A 82 -60.20 -19.69 -15.85
C LEU A 82 -60.66 -21.12 -16.13
N ALA A 83 -60.25 -22.08 -15.30
CA ALA A 83 -60.70 -23.47 -15.39
C ALA A 83 -62.21 -23.58 -15.15
N LEU A 84 -62.72 -22.94 -14.09
CA LEU A 84 -64.17 -22.90 -13.82
C LEU A 84 -64.96 -22.24 -14.96
N ALA A 85 -64.44 -21.15 -15.53
CA ALA A 85 -65.06 -20.49 -16.68
C ALA A 85 -65.09 -21.40 -17.92
N LYS A 86 -64.00 -22.16 -18.15
CA LYS A 86 -63.92 -23.13 -19.24
C LYS A 86 -64.94 -24.26 -19.06
N ASP A 87 -64.99 -24.87 -17.89
CA ASP A 87 -65.94 -25.94 -17.60
C ASP A 87 -67.40 -25.47 -17.76
N GLY A 88 -67.69 -24.25 -17.29
CA GLY A 88 -69.00 -23.62 -17.48
C GLY A 88 -69.35 -23.38 -18.97
N SER A 89 -68.39 -22.93 -19.77
CA SER A 89 -68.56 -22.73 -21.21
C SER A 89 -68.78 -24.05 -21.96
N ASP A 90 -67.97 -25.07 -21.66
CA ASP A 90 -68.07 -26.40 -22.28
C ASP A 90 -69.42 -27.08 -21.92
N GLY A 91 -69.88 -26.90 -20.67
CA GLY A 91 -71.20 -27.32 -20.23
C GLY A 91 -72.34 -26.60 -20.95
N ALA A 92 -72.25 -25.28 -21.12
CA ALA A 92 -73.25 -24.49 -21.84
C ALA A 92 -73.36 -24.89 -23.32
N ILE A 93 -72.23 -25.13 -24.00
CA ILE A 93 -72.18 -25.65 -25.38
C ILE A 93 -72.91 -26.99 -25.46
N THR A 94 -72.54 -27.94 -24.59
CA THR A 94 -73.10 -29.30 -24.59
C THR A 94 -74.61 -29.30 -24.33
N ASN A 95 -75.06 -28.52 -23.34
CA ASN A 95 -76.48 -28.43 -22.98
C ASN A 95 -77.30 -27.77 -24.10
N THR A 96 -76.78 -26.72 -24.73
CA THR A 96 -77.47 -26.03 -25.82
C THR A 96 -77.56 -26.90 -27.07
N ALA A 97 -76.47 -27.58 -27.43
CA ALA A 97 -76.44 -28.55 -28.54
C ALA A 97 -77.42 -29.70 -28.32
N THR A 98 -77.46 -30.26 -27.09
CA THR A 98 -78.40 -31.32 -26.72
C THR A 98 -79.85 -30.86 -26.80
N THR A 99 -80.14 -29.65 -26.31
CA THR A 99 -81.48 -29.05 -26.38
C THR A 99 -81.91 -28.83 -27.83
N ALA A 100 -81.02 -28.31 -28.68
CA ALA A 100 -81.28 -28.12 -30.11
C ALA A 100 -81.60 -29.45 -30.81
N LYS A 101 -80.82 -30.51 -30.53
CA LYS A 101 -81.06 -31.85 -31.07
C LYS A 101 -82.41 -32.42 -30.62
N ASN A 102 -82.76 -32.28 -29.34
CA ASN A 102 -84.04 -32.75 -28.80
C ASN A 102 -85.23 -31.98 -29.40
N LEU A 103 -85.10 -30.65 -29.62
CA LEU A 103 -86.09 -29.83 -30.30
C LEU A 103 -86.26 -30.24 -31.76
N GLN A 104 -85.17 -30.53 -32.47
CA GLN A 104 -85.21 -31.01 -33.86
C GLN A 104 -85.92 -32.36 -33.96
N ALA A 105 -85.54 -33.33 -33.13
CA ALA A 105 -86.19 -34.65 -33.08
C ALA A 105 -87.69 -34.53 -32.78
N SER A 106 -88.06 -33.66 -31.83
CA SER A 106 -89.46 -33.36 -31.52
C SER A 106 -90.19 -32.75 -32.72
N ALA A 107 -89.56 -31.79 -33.40
CA ALA A 107 -90.15 -31.14 -34.58
C ALA A 107 -90.38 -32.14 -35.73
N ASP A 108 -89.42 -33.04 -35.97
CA ASP A 108 -89.54 -34.06 -37.01
C ASP A 108 -90.65 -35.07 -36.68
N ALA A 109 -90.80 -35.48 -35.42
CA ALA A 109 -91.92 -36.31 -34.97
C ALA A 109 -93.28 -35.61 -35.16
N VAL A 110 -93.38 -34.32 -34.80
CA VAL A 110 -94.61 -33.52 -35.01
C VAL A 110 -94.91 -33.38 -36.51
N MET A 111 -93.91 -33.23 -37.37
CA MET A 111 -94.13 -33.21 -38.81
C MET A 111 -94.61 -34.54 -39.37
N GLN A 112 -94.07 -35.67 -38.90
CA GLN A 112 -94.57 -36.99 -39.30
C GLN A 112 -96.04 -37.18 -38.90
N LEU A 113 -96.42 -36.70 -37.70
CA LEU A 113 -97.81 -36.69 -37.26
C LEU A 113 -98.68 -35.77 -38.13
N ALA A 114 -98.20 -34.56 -38.44
CA ALA A 114 -98.89 -33.62 -39.32
C ALA A 114 -99.10 -34.20 -40.73
N ALA A 115 -98.10 -34.90 -41.28
CA ALA A 115 -98.23 -35.60 -42.56
C ALA A 115 -99.28 -36.72 -42.50
N THR A 116 -99.31 -37.50 -41.42
CA THR A 116 -100.30 -38.55 -41.19
C THR A 116 -101.72 -37.97 -41.08
N ILE A 117 -101.90 -36.87 -40.34
CA ILE A 117 -103.18 -36.16 -40.23
C ILE A 117 -103.56 -35.49 -41.56
N GLY A 118 -102.59 -35.00 -42.33
CA GLY A 118 -102.81 -34.50 -43.69
C GLY A 118 -103.35 -35.59 -44.62
N ALA A 119 -102.82 -36.81 -44.54
CA ALA A 119 -103.37 -37.96 -45.25
C ALA A 119 -104.80 -38.29 -44.78
N ALA A 120 -105.05 -38.26 -43.47
CA ALA A 120 -106.40 -38.42 -42.91
C ALA A 120 -107.36 -37.30 -43.34
N MET A 121 -106.88 -36.06 -43.51
CA MET A 121 -107.64 -34.93 -44.02
C MET A 121 -108.05 -35.13 -45.48
N ASN A 122 -107.19 -35.72 -46.32
CA ASN A 122 -107.56 -36.07 -47.69
C ASN A 122 -108.70 -37.10 -47.72
N VAL A 123 -108.69 -38.08 -46.80
CA VAL A 123 -109.79 -39.05 -46.64
C VAL A 123 -111.05 -38.37 -46.10
N ALA A 124 -110.93 -37.53 -45.07
CA ALA A 124 -112.05 -36.79 -44.49
C ALA A 124 -112.69 -35.80 -45.48
N SER A 125 -111.89 -35.15 -46.34
CA SER A 125 -112.39 -34.27 -47.41
C SER A 125 -113.17 -35.04 -48.47
N ALA A 126 -112.84 -36.31 -48.70
CA ALA A 126 -113.55 -37.14 -49.67
C ALA A 126 -114.84 -37.74 -49.09
N ALA A 127 -114.87 -38.03 -47.77
CA ALA A 127 -115.97 -38.77 -47.13
C ALA A 127 -116.91 -37.91 -46.26
N LEU A 128 -116.44 -36.79 -45.71
CA LEU A 128 -117.09 -36.03 -44.62
C LEU A 128 -116.93 -34.51 -44.78
N TYR A 129 -116.91 -34.03 -46.03
CA TYR A 129 -116.69 -32.62 -46.36
C TYR A 129 -117.68 -31.69 -45.63
N ASP A 130 -117.18 -30.58 -45.10
CA ASP A 130 -117.91 -29.54 -44.35
C ASP A 130 -118.58 -29.96 -43.03
N THR A 131 -118.24 -31.14 -42.50
CA THR A 131 -118.65 -31.53 -41.14
C THR A 131 -117.78 -30.85 -40.08
N GLU A 132 -118.27 -30.75 -38.85
CA GLU A 132 -117.48 -30.24 -37.72
C GLU A 132 -116.15 -31.02 -37.55
N LEU A 133 -116.18 -32.32 -37.81
CA LEU A 133 -115.02 -33.21 -37.73
C LEU A 133 -113.95 -32.85 -38.78
N TYR A 134 -114.34 -32.47 -39.99
CA TYR A 134 -113.44 -31.96 -41.03
C TYR A 134 -112.73 -30.67 -40.59
N HIS A 135 -113.48 -29.70 -40.06
CA HIS A 135 -112.93 -28.43 -39.57
C HIS A 135 -111.98 -28.62 -38.38
N GLN A 136 -112.27 -29.56 -37.48
CA GLN A 136 -111.37 -29.92 -36.37
C GLN A 136 -110.05 -30.54 -36.88
N ILE A 137 -110.09 -31.47 -37.84
CA ILE A 137 -108.89 -32.08 -38.44
C ILE A 137 -108.02 -31.02 -39.14
N ALA A 138 -108.64 -30.11 -39.90
CA ALA A 138 -107.93 -29.02 -40.57
C ALA A 138 -107.23 -28.08 -39.57
N ARG A 139 -107.91 -27.74 -38.46
CA ARG A 139 -107.34 -26.90 -37.40
C ARG A 139 -106.18 -27.57 -36.68
N VAL A 140 -106.29 -28.87 -36.39
CA VAL A 140 -105.19 -29.65 -35.78
C VAL A 140 -103.98 -29.69 -36.72
N ASN A 141 -104.18 -29.97 -38.01
CA ASN A 141 -103.09 -29.98 -38.99
C ASN A 141 -102.37 -28.61 -39.09
N ALA A 142 -103.12 -27.50 -39.12
CA ALA A 142 -102.54 -26.15 -39.14
C ALA A 142 -101.73 -25.84 -37.87
N ASN A 143 -102.25 -26.20 -36.70
CA ASN A 143 -101.55 -26.01 -35.43
C ASN A 143 -100.28 -26.87 -35.33
N LEU A 144 -100.33 -28.14 -35.75
CA LEU A 144 -99.16 -29.03 -35.74
C LEU A 144 -98.05 -28.52 -36.67
N ASN A 145 -98.40 -28.07 -37.87
CA ASN A 145 -97.41 -27.49 -38.79
C ASN A 145 -96.79 -26.20 -38.22
N ARG A 146 -97.57 -25.34 -37.54
CA ARG A 146 -97.05 -24.15 -36.88
C ARG A 146 -96.06 -24.51 -35.76
N VAL A 147 -96.42 -25.46 -34.90
CA VAL A 147 -95.56 -25.92 -33.79
C VAL A 147 -94.29 -26.58 -34.31
N ALA A 148 -94.38 -27.42 -35.34
CA ALA A 148 -93.21 -28.04 -35.98
C ALA A 148 -92.26 -26.99 -36.56
N ASN A 149 -92.78 -25.99 -37.27
CA ASN A 149 -91.97 -24.92 -37.85
C ASN A 149 -91.31 -24.05 -36.77
N GLN A 150 -92.01 -23.73 -35.67
CA GLN A 150 -91.45 -23.02 -34.53
C GLN A 150 -90.36 -23.84 -33.83
N ALA A 151 -90.57 -25.14 -33.63
CA ALA A 151 -89.59 -26.04 -33.03
C ALA A 151 -88.33 -26.17 -33.89
N ARG A 152 -88.45 -26.25 -35.23
CA ARG A 152 -87.30 -26.21 -36.15
C ARG A 152 -86.54 -24.90 -36.10
N PHE A 153 -87.25 -23.77 -36.07
CA PHE A 153 -86.62 -22.46 -35.94
C PHE A 153 -85.83 -22.33 -34.62
N LEU A 154 -86.40 -22.79 -33.50
CA LEU A 154 -85.74 -22.79 -32.20
C LEU A 154 -84.54 -23.76 -32.17
N ALA A 155 -84.64 -24.93 -32.81
CA ALA A 155 -83.51 -25.85 -32.95
C ALA A 155 -82.35 -25.23 -33.75
N LEU A 156 -82.66 -24.52 -34.85
CA LEU A 156 -81.66 -23.77 -35.62
C LEU A 156 -81.01 -22.67 -34.77
N LYS A 157 -81.80 -21.89 -34.03
CA LYS A 157 -81.29 -20.86 -33.13
C LYS A 157 -80.45 -21.44 -32.00
N GLY A 158 -80.84 -22.58 -31.43
CA GLY A 158 -80.02 -23.30 -30.44
C GLY A 158 -78.67 -23.74 -31.01
N THR A 159 -78.65 -24.22 -32.26
CA THR A 159 -77.40 -24.58 -32.95
C THR A 159 -76.52 -23.35 -33.20
N GLU A 160 -77.10 -22.22 -33.60
CA GLU A 160 -76.39 -20.95 -33.78
C GLU A 160 -75.78 -20.45 -32.45
N VAL A 161 -76.55 -20.49 -31.36
CA VAL A 161 -76.08 -20.10 -30.02
C VAL A 161 -74.95 -21.02 -29.55
N SER A 162 -75.10 -22.34 -29.74
CA SER A 162 -74.03 -23.30 -29.43
C SER A 162 -72.75 -23.02 -30.21
N SER A 163 -72.86 -22.64 -31.49
CA SER A 163 -71.70 -22.24 -32.31
C SER A 163 -71.03 -20.98 -31.77
N LYS A 164 -71.81 -19.95 -31.42
CA LYS A 164 -71.27 -18.71 -30.83
C LYS A 164 -70.63 -18.93 -29.46
N CYS A 165 -71.18 -19.84 -28.66
CA CYS A 165 -70.55 -20.26 -27.41
C CYS A 165 -69.23 -21.00 -27.66
N ALA A 166 -69.14 -21.81 -28.73
CA ALA A 166 -67.90 -22.50 -29.11
C ALA A 166 -66.81 -21.55 -29.66
N GLU A 167 -67.18 -20.38 -30.17
CA GLU A 167 -66.24 -19.30 -30.55
C GLU A 167 -65.64 -18.57 -29.33
N SER A 168 -66.08 -18.89 -28.11
CA SER A 168 -65.56 -18.30 -26.88
C SER A 168 -64.05 -18.55 -26.71
N ILE A 169 -63.28 -17.48 -26.48
CA ILE A 169 -61.82 -17.52 -26.29
C ILE A 169 -61.38 -18.14 -24.94
N VAL A 170 -62.32 -18.57 -24.10
CA VAL A 170 -62.05 -19.04 -22.73
C VAL A 170 -61.12 -20.26 -22.71
N GLY A 171 -61.22 -21.16 -23.69
CA GLY A 171 -60.29 -22.29 -23.81
C GLY A 171 -58.84 -21.84 -24.00
N ALA A 172 -58.60 -20.94 -24.95
CA ALA A 172 -57.26 -20.39 -25.21
C ALA A 172 -56.73 -19.56 -24.01
N LEU A 173 -57.61 -18.83 -23.31
CA LEU A 173 -57.23 -18.11 -22.08
C LEU A 173 -56.83 -19.06 -20.96
N ALA A 174 -57.52 -20.20 -20.80
CA ALA A 174 -57.15 -21.22 -19.82
C ALA A 174 -55.77 -21.81 -20.10
N ASP A 175 -55.46 -22.11 -21.36
CA ASP A 175 -54.14 -22.62 -21.78
C ASP A 175 -53.04 -21.58 -21.55
N GLN A 176 -53.30 -20.30 -21.89
CA GLN A 176 -52.37 -19.20 -21.60
C GLN A 176 -52.16 -19.00 -20.10
N GLY A 177 -53.22 -19.11 -19.29
CA GLY A 177 -53.15 -19.04 -17.83
C GLY A 177 -52.27 -20.14 -17.24
N ALA A 178 -52.38 -21.37 -17.76
CA ALA A 178 -51.49 -22.47 -17.38
C ALA A 178 -50.02 -22.18 -17.75
N GLY A 179 -49.77 -21.62 -18.92
CA GLY A 179 -48.43 -21.22 -19.36
C GLY A 179 -47.81 -20.12 -18.48
N VAL A 180 -48.59 -19.12 -18.08
CA VAL A 180 -48.14 -18.04 -17.17
C VAL A 180 -47.81 -18.62 -15.79
N GLN A 181 -48.66 -19.49 -15.24
CA GLN A 181 -48.41 -20.12 -13.95
C GLN A 181 -47.12 -20.97 -13.97
N ALA A 182 -46.89 -21.73 -15.03
CA ALA A 182 -45.67 -22.53 -15.19
C ALA A 182 -44.40 -21.63 -15.14
N ARG A 183 -44.39 -20.54 -15.91
CA ARG A 183 -43.25 -19.59 -15.92
C ARG A 183 -43.04 -18.90 -14.57
N LEU A 184 -44.12 -18.56 -13.86
CA LEU A 184 -44.01 -18.02 -12.50
C LEU A 184 -43.51 -19.06 -11.50
N GLY A 185 -43.84 -20.34 -11.70
CA GLY A 185 -43.28 -21.46 -10.93
C GLY A 185 -41.78 -21.60 -11.14
N ASP A 186 -41.32 -21.52 -12.40
CA ASP A 186 -39.89 -21.52 -12.74
C ASP A 186 -39.15 -20.33 -12.11
N LEU A 187 -39.73 -19.13 -12.18
CA LEU A 187 -39.18 -17.92 -11.53
C LEU A 187 -39.11 -18.07 -10.01
N LEU A 188 -40.14 -18.64 -9.37
CA LEU A 188 -40.15 -18.90 -7.93
C LEU A 188 -39.03 -19.88 -7.54
N ALA A 189 -38.85 -20.95 -8.30
CA ALA A 189 -37.77 -21.92 -8.08
C ALA A 189 -36.38 -21.27 -8.23
N GLN A 190 -36.19 -20.44 -9.25
CA GLN A 190 -34.92 -19.73 -9.47
C GLN A 190 -34.62 -18.72 -8.35
N THR A 191 -35.61 -17.92 -7.93
CA THR A 191 -35.44 -16.96 -6.83
C THR A 191 -35.18 -17.65 -5.50
N GLN A 192 -35.76 -18.84 -5.27
CA GLN A 192 -35.44 -19.67 -4.11
C GLN A 192 -33.99 -20.14 -4.13
N ALA A 193 -33.51 -20.65 -5.27
CA ALA A 193 -32.12 -21.09 -5.42
C ALA A 193 -31.11 -19.93 -5.21
N ASP A 194 -31.41 -18.74 -5.74
CA ASP A 194 -30.61 -17.53 -5.51
C ASP A 194 -30.55 -17.15 -4.03
N LEU A 195 -31.70 -17.21 -3.33
CA LEU A 195 -31.79 -16.91 -1.90
C LEU A 195 -30.98 -17.92 -1.08
N ASP A 196 -31.15 -19.22 -1.35
CA ASP A 196 -30.42 -20.29 -0.65
C ASP A 196 -28.91 -20.16 -0.85
N GLY A 197 -28.48 -19.81 -2.08
CA GLY A 197 -27.08 -19.52 -2.37
C GLY A 197 -26.52 -18.37 -1.53
N LYS A 198 -27.28 -17.29 -1.34
CA LYS A 198 -26.86 -16.16 -0.49
C LYS A 198 -26.94 -16.47 1.01
N VAL A 199 -27.89 -17.28 1.46
CA VAL A 199 -27.92 -17.78 2.84
C VAL A 199 -26.67 -18.63 3.14
N ALA A 200 -26.27 -19.51 2.21
CA ALA A 200 -25.05 -20.29 2.34
C ALA A 200 -23.79 -19.41 2.38
N ALA A 201 -23.72 -18.37 1.54
CA ALA A 201 -22.62 -17.41 1.54
C ALA A 201 -22.48 -16.68 2.88
N VAL A 202 -23.58 -16.17 3.45
CA VAL A 202 -23.58 -15.54 4.79
C VAL A 202 -23.08 -16.50 5.87
N ASN A 203 -23.51 -17.76 5.86
CA ASN A 203 -23.03 -18.76 6.84
C ASN A 203 -21.52 -19.06 6.70
N ASN A 204 -21.03 -19.10 5.46
CA ASN A 204 -19.59 -19.28 5.18
C ASN A 204 -18.78 -18.07 5.67
N ASP A 205 -19.26 -16.85 5.41
CA ASP A 205 -18.61 -15.61 5.84
C ASP A 205 -18.64 -15.45 7.37
N GLU A 206 -19.73 -15.85 8.05
CA GLU A 206 -19.76 -15.90 9.52
C GLU A 206 -18.72 -16.87 10.08
N THR A 207 -18.51 -18.01 9.41
CA THR A 207 -17.49 -18.99 9.81
C THR A 207 -16.09 -18.45 9.58
N ALA A 208 -15.86 -17.78 8.44
CA ALA A 208 -14.59 -17.14 8.11
C ALA A 208 -14.27 -16.01 9.09
N LEU A 209 -15.24 -15.16 9.44
CA LEU A 209 -15.07 -14.09 10.43
C LEU A 209 -14.67 -14.65 11.80
N ARG A 210 -15.30 -15.75 12.26
CA ARG A 210 -14.92 -16.41 13.52
C ARG A 210 -13.49 -16.95 13.47
N ALA A 211 -13.05 -17.49 12.34
CA ALA A 211 -11.67 -17.96 12.17
C ALA A 211 -10.68 -16.78 12.22
N SER A 212 -10.95 -15.69 11.51
CA SER A 212 -10.10 -14.49 11.53
C SER A 212 -10.05 -13.83 12.93
N LEU A 213 -11.16 -13.81 13.67
CA LEU A 213 -11.17 -13.33 15.06
C LEU A 213 -10.34 -14.22 16.00
N ALA A 214 -10.36 -15.54 15.78
CA ALA A 214 -9.51 -16.46 16.55
C ALA A 214 -8.03 -16.22 16.24
N GLU A 215 -7.67 -16.01 14.98
CA GLU A 215 -6.31 -15.63 14.57
C GLU A 215 -5.87 -14.30 15.19
N GLU A 216 -6.73 -13.26 15.15
CA GLU A 216 -6.45 -11.98 15.81
C GLU A 216 -6.17 -12.17 17.30
N PHE A 217 -6.98 -12.96 18.00
CA PHE A 217 -6.79 -13.24 19.42
C PHE A 217 -5.46 -13.96 19.69
N THR A 218 -5.07 -14.93 18.84
CA THR A 218 -3.77 -15.61 18.98
C THR A 218 -2.60 -14.66 18.76
N ALA A 219 -2.64 -13.82 17.73
CA ALA A 219 -1.61 -12.83 17.44
C ALA A 219 -1.49 -11.80 18.56
N HIS A 220 -2.63 -11.35 19.13
CA HIS A 220 -2.65 -10.43 20.26
C HIS A 220 -2.00 -11.04 21.52
N ASN A 221 -2.28 -12.31 21.82
CA ASN A 221 -1.64 -13.00 22.95
C ASN A 221 -0.14 -13.17 22.74
N LEU A 222 0.29 -13.50 21.52
CA LEU A 222 1.70 -13.61 21.16
C LEU A 222 2.44 -12.28 21.37
N LEU A 223 1.82 -11.16 20.97
CA LEU A 223 2.36 -9.81 21.23
C LEU A 223 2.50 -9.54 22.73
N ARG A 224 1.44 -9.82 23.51
CA ARG A 224 1.46 -9.61 24.96
C ARG A 224 2.54 -10.44 25.65
N GLU A 225 2.73 -11.69 25.21
CA GLU A 225 3.79 -12.55 25.73
C GLU A 225 5.19 -12.04 25.35
N ALA A 226 5.38 -11.61 24.10
CA ALA A 226 6.63 -11.01 23.64
C ALA A 226 6.99 -9.76 24.45
N GLN A 227 6.03 -8.87 24.69
CA GLN A 227 6.20 -7.67 25.53
C GLN A 227 6.58 -8.04 26.98
N ALA A 228 5.85 -8.96 27.61
CA ALA A 228 6.15 -9.38 28.99
C ALA A 228 7.56 -10.00 29.11
N ARG A 229 7.99 -10.79 28.13
CA ARG A 229 9.35 -11.35 28.06
C ARG A 229 10.40 -10.27 27.87
N GLN A 230 10.14 -9.28 27.01
CA GLN A 230 11.03 -8.17 26.75
C GLN A 230 11.19 -7.26 27.98
N GLU A 231 10.11 -6.94 28.68
CA GLU A 231 10.15 -6.21 29.95
C GLU A 231 10.97 -6.97 31.01
N THR A 232 10.72 -8.26 31.17
CA THR A 232 11.45 -9.10 32.13
C THR A 232 12.94 -9.16 31.80
N MET A 233 13.29 -9.37 30.52
CA MET A 233 14.67 -9.42 30.05
C MET A 233 15.38 -8.08 30.22
N SER A 234 14.70 -6.96 29.93
CA SER A 234 15.26 -5.62 30.13
C SER A 234 15.55 -5.35 31.61
N ALA A 235 14.66 -5.73 32.53
CA ALA A 235 14.87 -5.60 33.96
C ALA A 235 16.06 -6.47 34.44
N MET A 236 16.17 -7.71 33.94
CA MET A 236 17.29 -8.60 34.23
C MET A 236 18.62 -8.02 33.73
N LEU A 237 18.66 -7.50 32.50
CA LEU A 237 19.87 -6.90 31.93
C LEU A 237 20.29 -5.64 32.69
N ILE A 238 19.35 -4.77 33.05
CA ILE A 238 19.62 -3.58 33.88
C ILE A 238 20.18 -4.01 35.23
N GLY A 239 19.55 -5.00 35.89
CA GLY A 239 20.03 -5.55 37.15
C GLY A 239 21.45 -6.12 37.07
N ALA A 240 21.71 -6.94 36.04
CA ALA A 240 23.02 -7.55 35.80
C ALA A 240 24.09 -6.50 35.47
N ARG A 241 23.78 -5.48 34.67
CA ARG A 241 24.71 -4.38 34.37
C ARG A 241 25.04 -3.55 35.60
N ARG A 242 24.04 -3.28 36.44
CA ARG A 242 24.22 -2.51 37.68
C ARG A 242 25.15 -3.21 38.66
N THR A 243 25.07 -4.54 38.76
CA THR A 243 25.90 -5.31 39.69
C THR A 243 27.27 -5.67 39.11
N ALA A 244 27.36 -5.95 37.80
CA ALA A 244 28.58 -6.49 37.20
C ALA A 244 29.44 -5.47 36.44
N ASN A 245 28.89 -4.32 36.02
CA ASN A 245 29.59 -3.38 35.13
C ASN A 245 29.41 -1.90 35.49
N LEU A 246 29.24 -1.59 36.79
CA LEU A 246 29.03 -0.22 37.28
C LEU A 246 27.90 0.51 36.53
N ASP A 247 26.90 -0.21 36.02
CA ASP A 247 25.83 0.36 35.18
C ASP A 247 26.35 1.21 34.00
N LEU A 248 27.46 0.81 33.36
CA LEU A 248 28.00 1.50 32.19
C LEU A 248 27.03 1.39 31.01
N GLN A 249 26.47 2.54 30.61
CA GLN A 249 25.55 2.70 29.49
C GLN A 249 26.08 3.76 28.55
N VAL A 250 26.00 3.45 27.25
CA VAL A 250 26.37 4.35 26.18
C VAL A 250 25.16 4.52 25.27
N GLU A 251 24.74 5.76 25.07
CA GLU A 251 23.69 6.14 24.14
C GLU A 251 24.29 7.06 23.07
N VAL A 252 24.04 6.80 21.80
CA VAL A 252 24.58 7.60 20.70
C VAL A 252 23.71 8.84 20.53
N ALA A 253 24.29 10.03 20.79
CA ALA A 253 23.58 11.30 20.60
C ALA A 253 23.74 11.84 19.16
N SER A 254 24.91 11.62 18.55
CA SER A 254 25.20 11.94 17.16
C SER A 254 26.41 11.14 16.66
N ALA A 255 26.76 11.27 15.37
CA ALA A 255 27.95 10.68 14.79
C ALA A 255 29.26 11.08 15.50
N LYS A 256 29.27 12.16 16.30
CA LYS A 256 30.44 12.64 17.04
C LYS A 256 30.24 12.74 18.54
N GLN A 257 29.08 12.35 19.07
CA GLN A 257 28.80 12.48 20.51
C GLN A 257 28.04 11.27 21.03
N ILE A 258 28.46 10.83 22.22
CA ILE A 258 27.76 9.82 23.00
C ILE A 258 27.39 10.41 24.36
N LYS A 259 26.26 9.97 24.89
CA LYS A 259 25.92 10.11 26.29
C LYS A 259 26.40 8.88 27.02
N LEU A 260 27.18 9.10 28.05
CA LEU A 260 27.72 8.09 28.94
C LEU A 260 26.99 8.19 30.27
N ARG A 261 26.54 7.05 30.80
CA ARG A 261 26.03 6.94 32.16
C ARG A 261 26.71 5.79 32.87
N PHE A 262 27.18 6.02 34.09
CA PHE A 262 27.71 4.95 34.94
C PHE A 262 27.58 5.31 36.43
N SER A 263 27.52 4.28 37.27
CA SER A 263 27.48 4.37 38.72
C SER A 263 28.89 4.61 39.29
N PRO A 264 29.01 5.41 40.37
CA PRO A 264 30.30 5.63 41.01
C PRO A 264 30.87 4.31 41.54
N PHE A 265 32.19 4.13 41.38
CA PHE A 265 32.90 2.98 41.94
C PHE A 265 32.77 3.00 43.46
N GLN A 266 32.20 1.94 44.02
CA GLN A 266 32.05 1.74 45.46
C GLN A 266 33.07 0.70 45.94
N ALA A 267 33.59 0.90 47.15
CA ALA A 267 34.49 -0.06 47.78
C ALA A 267 33.76 -1.42 47.98
N PRO A 268 34.35 -2.56 47.58
CA PRO A 268 33.69 -3.87 47.64
C PRO A 268 33.50 -4.41 49.06
N VAL A 269 34.05 -3.75 50.09
CA VAL A 269 33.96 -4.19 51.49
C VAL A 269 33.36 -3.06 52.33
N ALA A 270 32.20 -3.31 52.93
CA ALA A 270 31.66 -2.43 53.97
C ALA A 270 32.63 -2.45 55.16
N ALA A 271 32.91 -1.27 55.74
CA ALA A 271 33.78 -1.17 56.91
C ALA A 271 33.22 -2.02 58.06
N GLY A 272 33.78 -3.23 58.27
CA GLY A 272 33.61 -3.97 59.52
C GLY A 272 34.40 -3.32 60.66
N ASP A 273 34.69 -4.06 61.73
CA ASP A 273 35.41 -3.60 62.95
C ASP A 273 36.87 -3.15 62.74
N HIS A 274 37.30 -2.87 61.51
CA HIS A 274 38.62 -2.34 61.16
C HIS A 274 38.58 -0.83 60.94
N ALA A 275 39.74 -0.18 61.07
CA ALA A 275 39.88 1.25 60.82
C ALA A 275 39.23 1.65 59.48
N ALA A 276 38.43 2.72 59.49
CA ALA A 276 37.64 3.16 58.34
C ALA A 276 38.49 3.17 57.07
N ALA A 277 38.08 2.39 56.07
CA ALA A 277 38.79 2.30 54.80
C ALA A 277 38.96 3.70 54.19
N PRO A 278 40.15 4.06 53.66
CA PRO A 278 40.33 5.32 52.94
C PRO A 278 39.32 5.40 51.80
N ALA A 279 38.79 6.59 51.52
CA ALA A 279 37.88 6.73 50.39
C ALA A 279 38.64 6.44 49.07
N PRO A 280 38.05 5.65 48.14
CA PRO A 280 38.75 5.22 46.93
C PRO A 280 39.12 6.37 45.98
N HIS A 281 38.44 7.52 46.06
CA HIS A 281 38.62 8.71 45.21
C HIS A 281 39.02 8.37 43.75
N PRO A 282 38.21 7.56 43.05
CA PRO A 282 38.57 7.02 41.75
C PRO A 282 38.62 8.11 40.68
N ARG A 283 39.67 8.08 39.85
CA ARG A 283 39.71 8.81 38.57
C ARG A 283 39.22 7.89 37.47
N ASN A 284 38.18 8.30 36.75
CA ASN A 284 37.56 7.48 35.71
C ASN A 284 37.89 8.03 34.33
N PHE A 285 38.30 7.14 33.43
CA PHE A 285 38.63 7.43 32.05
C PHE A 285 37.82 6.52 31.14
N LEU A 286 37.20 7.11 30.12
CA LEU A 286 36.52 6.40 29.06
C LEU A 286 37.53 6.00 27.97
N ALA A 287 37.53 4.73 27.61
CA ALA A 287 38.26 4.21 26.46
C ALA A 287 37.28 3.69 25.41
N ILE A 288 37.38 4.21 24.18
CA ILE A 288 36.59 3.77 23.03
C ILE A 288 37.41 2.75 22.24
N VAL A 289 36.87 1.56 22.01
CA VAL A 289 37.59 0.45 21.39
C VAL A 289 36.76 -0.09 20.22
N PRO A 290 37.35 -0.31 19.04
CA PRO A 290 36.68 -1.03 17.95
C PRO A 290 36.16 -2.39 18.42
N GLN A 291 34.92 -2.75 18.08
CA GLN A 291 34.26 -3.95 18.59
C GLN A 291 35.07 -5.24 18.30
N ASN A 292 35.70 -5.32 17.13
CA ASN A 292 36.54 -6.45 16.73
C ASN A 292 37.80 -6.63 17.59
N LEU A 293 38.23 -5.59 18.33
CA LEU A 293 39.38 -5.62 19.23
C LEU A 293 38.98 -5.67 20.71
N ALA A 294 37.69 -5.64 21.02
CA ALA A 294 37.18 -5.60 22.39
C ALA A 294 37.65 -6.77 23.26
N VAL A 295 37.66 -7.99 22.71
CA VAL A 295 38.08 -9.22 23.41
C VAL A 295 39.56 -9.18 23.80
N GLN A 296 40.39 -8.50 23.00
CA GLN A 296 41.84 -8.38 23.24
C GLN A 296 42.20 -7.23 24.20
N PHE A 297 41.21 -6.43 24.61
CA PHE A 297 41.40 -5.27 25.47
C PHE A 297 41.38 -5.66 26.95
N SER A 298 42.53 -6.10 27.47
CA SER A 298 42.74 -6.47 28.88
C SER A 298 43.16 -5.29 29.75
N THR A 299 43.13 -5.48 31.08
CA THR A 299 43.59 -4.48 32.07
C THR A 299 45.05 -4.10 31.82
N ASP A 300 45.92 -5.08 31.54
CA ASP A 300 47.33 -4.83 31.20
C ASP A 300 47.48 -4.02 29.91
N ARG A 301 46.65 -4.31 28.90
CA ARG A 301 46.70 -3.59 27.63
C ARG A 301 46.21 -2.15 27.79
N ALA A 302 45.15 -1.95 28.56
CA ALA A 302 44.65 -0.63 28.92
C ALA A 302 45.71 0.17 29.68
N ALA A 303 46.38 -0.42 30.68
CA ALA A 303 47.45 0.23 31.43
C ALA A 303 48.66 0.60 30.54
N GLN A 304 49.05 -0.26 29.60
CA GLN A 304 50.11 0.05 28.64
C GLN A 304 49.75 1.23 27.74
N LEU A 305 48.53 1.27 27.21
CA LEU A 305 48.07 2.37 26.36
C LEU A 305 47.90 3.66 27.16
N PHE A 306 47.42 3.56 28.40
CA PHE A 306 47.27 4.67 29.33
C PHE A 306 48.64 5.26 29.74
N SER A 307 49.67 4.43 29.92
CA SER A 307 51.03 4.92 30.24
C SER A 307 51.68 5.74 29.11
N LYS A 308 51.22 5.53 27.87
CA LYS A 308 51.65 6.29 26.68
C LYS A 308 50.75 7.49 26.38
N TRP A 309 49.65 7.64 27.13
CA TRP A 309 48.75 8.75 26.97
C TRP A 309 49.39 10.01 27.53
N ASP A 310 49.42 11.06 26.71
CA ASP A 310 50.06 12.35 26.99
C ASP A 310 49.12 13.34 27.68
N GLY A 311 47.91 12.91 28.03
CA GLY A 311 46.89 13.74 28.67
C GLY A 311 45.98 14.51 27.68
N HIS A 312 46.21 14.42 26.37
CA HIS A 312 45.34 15.06 25.37
C HIS A 312 44.08 14.22 25.09
N SER A 313 42.95 14.91 24.91
CA SER A 313 41.64 14.28 24.66
C SER A 313 41.62 13.52 23.34
N GLY A 314 41.23 12.24 23.39
CA GLY A 314 41.13 11.38 22.22
C GLY A 314 41.15 9.90 22.60
N SER A 315 42.31 9.39 23.02
CA SER A 315 42.50 7.96 23.32
C SER A 315 41.86 7.53 24.64
N PHE A 316 41.99 8.37 25.66
CA PHE A 316 41.30 8.24 26.95
C PHE A 316 40.67 9.59 27.30
N THR A 317 39.41 9.57 27.75
CA THR A 317 38.68 10.79 28.10
C THR A 317 38.27 10.75 29.56
N GLY A 318 38.68 11.74 30.37
CA GLY A 318 38.26 11.83 31.76
C GLY A 318 36.75 12.02 31.88
N VAL A 319 36.09 11.20 32.69
CA VAL A 319 34.63 11.20 32.86
C VAL A 319 34.24 11.18 34.34
N GLN A 320 33.10 11.77 34.66
CA GLN A 320 32.54 11.79 36.01
C GLN A 320 31.37 10.80 36.10
N PRO A 321 31.17 10.14 37.26
CA PRO A 321 30.02 9.27 37.46
C PRO A 321 28.71 10.06 37.35
N GLY A 322 27.66 9.41 36.87
CA GLY A 322 26.42 10.05 36.43
C GLY A 322 26.34 10.18 34.91
N GLU A 323 25.53 11.11 34.41
CA GLU A 323 25.35 11.36 32.97
C GLU A 323 26.37 12.38 32.48
N SER A 324 27.14 12.03 31.45
CA SER A 324 28.14 12.90 30.83
C SER A 324 28.10 12.77 29.30
N SER A 325 28.20 13.89 28.59
CA SER A 325 28.31 13.90 27.13
C SER A 325 29.77 13.91 26.72
N VAL A 326 30.16 12.96 25.87
CA VAL A 326 31.55 12.78 25.42
C VAL A 326 31.61 12.93 23.91
N THR A 327 32.57 13.73 23.45
CA THR A 327 32.84 13.89 22.01
C THR A 327 33.74 12.76 21.53
N LEU A 328 33.28 12.03 20.53
CA LEU A 328 34.02 10.97 19.84
C LEU A 328 34.99 11.62 18.85
N ALA A 329 36.29 11.51 19.12
CA ALA A 329 37.34 12.02 18.24
C ALA A 329 38.25 10.88 17.77
N LEU A 330 38.83 10.13 18.70
CA LEU A 330 39.75 9.03 18.42
C LEU A 330 39.34 7.79 19.24
N ASP A 331 39.70 6.62 18.74
CA ASP A 331 39.71 5.38 19.52
C ASP A 331 40.97 5.29 20.40
N VAL A 332 41.03 4.28 21.26
CA VAL A 332 42.18 4.05 22.17
C VAL A 332 43.50 3.78 21.44
N TYR A 333 43.45 3.46 20.14
CA TYR A 333 44.60 3.20 19.28
C TYR A 333 45.04 4.43 18.47
N GLY A 334 44.35 5.57 18.62
CA GLY A 334 44.65 6.82 17.94
C GLY A 334 44.04 6.94 16.54
N ASN A 335 43.12 6.06 16.15
CA ASN A 335 42.40 6.15 14.90
C ASN A 335 41.13 7.00 15.07
N PRO A 336 40.71 7.78 14.06
CA PRO A 336 39.45 8.52 14.11
C PRO A 336 38.25 7.58 14.18
N VAL A 337 37.32 7.89 15.08
CA VAL A 337 36.05 7.14 15.20
C VAL A 337 35.19 7.40 13.96
N SER A 338 34.83 6.33 13.26
CA SER A 338 34.01 6.34 12.04
C SER A 338 32.54 5.99 12.33
N SER A 339 31.61 6.50 11.51
CA SER A 339 30.18 6.15 11.58
C SER A 339 29.86 4.74 11.09
N ASP A 340 30.79 4.11 10.39
CA ASP A 340 30.57 2.87 9.65
C ASP A 340 31.13 1.65 10.39
N SER A 341 31.61 1.84 11.61
CA SER A 341 32.22 0.78 12.43
C SER A 341 31.58 0.75 13.81
N ALA A 342 31.38 -0.46 14.33
CA ALA A 342 30.87 -0.66 15.68
C ALA A 342 32.01 -0.54 16.71
N TYR A 343 31.72 0.16 17.81
CA TYR A 343 32.62 0.40 18.92
C TYR A 343 31.99 -0.09 20.22
N VAL A 344 32.85 -0.33 21.22
CA VAL A 344 32.47 -0.54 22.61
C VAL A 344 33.21 0.45 23.49
N ALA A 345 32.64 0.78 24.63
CA ALA A 345 33.27 1.62 25.62
C ALA A 345 33.72 0.80 26.83
N PHE A 346 34.86 1.16 27.40
CA PHE A 346 35.33 0.67 28.68
C PHE A 346 35.58 1.84 29.63
N LEU A 347 35.34 1.61 30.92
CA LEU A 347 35.73 2.53 31.98
C LEU A 347 37.04 2.01 32.59
N TYR A 348 38.11 2.78 32.42
CA TYR A 348 39.39 2.57 33.10
C TYR A 348 39.41 3.44 34.35
N ILE A 349 39.55 2.82 35.52
CA ILE A 349 39.46 3.47 36.82
C ILE A 349 40.79 3.32 37.53
N GLU A 350 41.35 4.45 37.94
CA GLU A 350 42.53 4.53 38.79
C GLU A 350 42.10 4.93 40.21
N PRO A 351 42.05 3.97 41.16
CA PRO A 351 41.83 4.29 42.58
C PRO A 351 43.00 5.08 43.17
N SER A 352 42.75 5.82 44.25
CA SER A 352 43.79 6.56 44.97
C SER A 352 44.91 5.64 45.47
N ILE A 353 46.15 6.15 45.49
CA ILE A 353 47.31 5.39 45.97
C ILE A 353 47.13 4.92 47.41
N ASP A 354 46.49 5.75 48.25
CA ASP A 354 46.21 5.41 49.64
C ASP A 354 45.22 4.24 49.76
N TYR A 355 44.21 4.19 48.88
CA TYR A 355 43.26 3.09 48.80
C TYR A 355 43.91 1.80 48.28
N LYS A 356 44.74 1.90 47.23
CA LYS A 356 45.52 0.77 46.70
C LYS A 356 46.46 0.16 47.75
N ARG A 357 47.13 1.01 48.54
CA ARG A 357 47.98 0.58 49.66
C ARG A 357 47.18 -0.14 50.75
N TYR A 358 45.98 0.35 51.06
CA TYR A 358 45.08 -0.28 52.04
C TYR A 358 44.63 -1.68 51.59
N LEU A 359 44.26 -1.85 50.32
CA LEU A 359 43.87 -3.15 49.77
C LEU A 359 45.06 -4.10 49.51
N GLY A 360 46.30 -3.59 49.52
CA GLY A 360 47.47 -4.35 49.09
C GLY A 360 47.47 -4.71 47.60
N ASN A 361 46.61 -4.05 46.81
CA ASN A 361 46.47 -4.28 45.36
C ASN A 361 46.67 -2.95 44.62
N PHE A 362 47.69 -2.91 43.76
CA PHE A 362 48.04 -1.73 42.97
C PHE A 362 47.44 -1.75 41.56
N ALA A 363 46.72 -2.81 41.19
CA ALA A 363 46.05 -2.91 39.90
C ALA A 363 44.99 -1.82 39.74
N ASP A 364 44.91 -1.29 38.53
CA ASP A 364 43.80 -0.46 38.09
C ASP A 364 42.59 -1.35 37.75
N TYR A 365 41.41 -0.75 37.79
CA TYR A 365 40.17 -1.45 37.48
C TYR A 365 39.76 -1.12 36.05
N LEU A 366 39.48 -2.14 35.26
CA LEU A 366 38.90 -2.00 33.93
C LEU A 366 37.51 -2.62 33.94
N SER A 367 36.50 -1.85 33.56
CA SER A 367 35.13 -2.34 33.45
C SER A 367 35.00 -3.45 32.40
N ILE A 368 33.81 -4.05 32.35
CA ILE A 368 33.41 -4.85 31.18
C ILE A 368 33.05 -3.88 30.05
N ALA A 369 33.17 -4.35 28.80
CA ALA A 369 32.73 -3.61 27.63
C ALA A 369 31.26 -3.17 27.78
N SER A 370 30.94 -1.96 27.30
CA SER A 370 29.55 -1.55 27.08
C SER A 370 28.89 -2.41 26.01
N ALA A 371 27.57 -2.26 25.85
CA ALA A 371 26.93 -2.71 24.63
C ALA A 371 27.62 -2.09 23.41
N PRO A 372 27.75 -2.84 22.29
CA PRO A 372 28.28 -2.29 21.06
C PRO A 372 27.36 -1.18 20.56
N PHE A 373 27.95 -0.11 20.07
CA PHE A 373 27.24 1.01 19.48
C PHE A 373 27.95 1.44 18.20
N THR A 374 27.17 1.93 17.24
CA THR A 374 27.69 2.48 15.99
C THR A 374 27.34 3.96 15.97
N PRO A 375 28.31 4.88 15.78
CA PRO A 375 28.02 6.30 15.71
C PRO A 375 27.10 6.59 14.50
N LEU A 376 25.82 6.84 14.74
CA LEU A 376 24.83 7.05 13.69
C LEU A 376 24.80 8.52 13.24
N THR A 377 24.73 8.73 11.94
CA THR A 377 24.23 9.98 11.35
C THR A 377 22.72 10.02 11.55
N ALA A 378 22.20 11.07 12.20
CA ALA A 378 20.76 11.20 12.34
C ALA A 378 20.14 11.44 10.96
N LEU A 379 19.19 10.59 10.55
CA LEU A 379 18.43 10.83 9.32
C LEU A 379 17.57 12.08 9.50
N PRO A 380 17.58 13.01 8.53
CA PRO A 380 16.76 14.20 8.62
C PRO A 380 15.27 13.80 8.57
N ALA A 381 14.48 14.36 9.48
CA ALA A 381 13.05 14.15 9.49
C ALA A 381 12.39 14.92 8.34
N PRO A 382 11.53 14.28 7.53
CA PRO A 382 10.71 15.00 6.56
C PRO A 382 9.63 15.80 7.28
N HIS A 383 9.45 17.04 6.86
CA HIS A 383 8.40 17.94 7.32
C HIS A 383 7.40 18.19 6.22
N TYR A 384 6.11 18.25 6.57
CA TYR A 384 5.07 18.65 5.63
C TYR A 384 5.22 20.14 5.32
N ALA A 385 5.30 20.47 4.03
CA ALA A 385 5.48 21.83 3.55
C ALA A 385 4.23 22.42 2.90
N GLY A 386 3.22 21.60 2.57
CA GLY A 386 1.94 22.04 2.02
C GLY A 386 1.40 21.11 0.93
N GLN A 387 0.26 21.49 0.35
CA GLN A 387 -0.26 20.87 -0.88
C GLN A 387 0.42 21.49 -2.10
N GLY A 388 0.69 20.65 -3.11
CA GLY A 388 1.27 21.06 -4.39
C GLY A 388 0.28 21.81 -5.28
N ALA A 389 0.64 21.94 -6.55
CA ALA A 389 -0.21 22.64 -7.53
C ALA A 389 -1.54 21.93 -7.81
N THR A 390 -1.61 20.63 -7.53
CA THR A 390 -2.82 19.80 -7.57
C THR A 390 -3.22 19.42 -6.14
N ALA A 391 -4.53 19.23 -5.90
CA ALA A 391 -5.07 18.85 -4.58
C ALA A 391 -4.50 17.52 -4.06
N ASP A 392 -4.02 16.67 -4.97
CA ASP A 392 -3.55 15.32 -4.70
C ASP A 392 -2.01 15.23 -4.57
N GLN A 393 -1.30 16.37 -4.55
CA GLN A 393 0.16 16.39 -4.41
C GLN A 393 0.57 16.84 -3.00
N LEU A 394 1.41 16.06 -2.33
CA LEU A 394 1.99 16.38 -1.03
C LEU A 394 3.42 16.90 -1.18
N LEU A 395 3.70 18.07 -0.61
CA LEU A 395 5.04 18.65 -0.61
C LEU A 395 5.74 18.39 0.73
N LEU A 396 6.97 17.90 0.65
CA LEU A 396 7.82 17.57 1.79
C LEU A 396 9.11 18.39 1.74
N ALA A 397 9.58 18.81 2.90
CA ALA A 397 10.82 19.52 3.10
C ALA A 397 11.72 18.77 4.08
N VAL A 398 13.00 18.61 3.74
CA VAL A 398 14.00 17.87 4.53
C VAL A 398 15.21 18.75 4.75
N ALA A 399 15.76 18.80 5.96
CA ALA A 399 17.02 19.53 6.20
C ALA A 399 18.17 18.91 5.40
N ASP A 400 18.88 19.72 4.63
CA ASP A 400 20.14 19.36 4.01
C ASP A 400 21.28 19.68 4.98
N GLU A 401 21.83 18.65 5.62
CA GLU A 401 23.00 18.80 6.52
C GLU A 401 24.33 18.63 5.77
N GLY A 402 24.33 18.70 4.43
CA GLY A 402 25.52 18.69 3.59
C GLY A 402 26.10 17.31 3.31
N GLN A 403 25.36 16.24 3.61
CA GLN A 403 25.78 14.85 3.37
C GLN A 403 24.91 14.08 2.36
N ILE A 404 23.73 14.59 2.02
CA ILE A 404 22.80 13.97 1.07
C ILE A 404 23.00 14.71 -0.26
N GLY A 405 23.61 14.03 -1.23
CA GLY A 405 24.18 14.64 -2.44
C GLY A 405 23.36 15.77 -3.05
N SER A 406 24.03 16.90 -3.29
CA SER A 406 23.53 18.05 -4.04
C SER A 406 22.87 17.61 -5.35
N ALA A 407 21.85 18.37 -5.76
CA ALA A 407 21.13 18.27 -7.03
C ALA A 407 22.00 17.86 -8.25
N PRO A 408 21.43 17.16 -9.25
CA PRO A 408 22.15 16.74 -10.44
C PRO A 408 22.93 17.91 -11.02
N SER A 409 24.24 17.74 -11.20
CA SER A 409 25.13 18.81 -11.65
C SER A 409 24.57 19.48 -12.90
N THR A 410 24.32 20.79 -12.83
CA THR A 410 23.91 21.66 -13.95
C THR A 410 24.86 21.61 -15.16
N VAL A 411 26.01 20.97 -14.99
CA VAL A 411 27.03 20.72 -16.00
C VAL A 411 26.52 19.82 -17.13
N LEU A 412 25.76 18.75 -16.84
CA LEU A 412 25.35 17.80 -17.89
C LEU A 412 24.34 18.41 -18.89
N PRO A 413 23.26 19.09 -18.45
CA PRO A 413 22.36 19.78 -19.38
C PRO A 413 23.04 20.89 -20.18
N ALA A 414 24.00 21.61 -19.58
CA ALA A 414 24.77 22.65 -20.28
C ALA A 414 25.72 22.05 -21.33
N LEU A 415 26.32 20.90 -21.05
CA LEU A 415 27.16 20.15 -22.00
C LEU A 415 26.35 19.64 -23.19
N GLU A 416 25.14 19.14 -22.95
CA GLU A 416 24.21 18.69 -24.01
C GLU A 416 23.77 19.84 -24.91
N ALA A 417 23.39 20.97 -24.33
CA ALA A 417 23.00 22.17 -25.08
C ALA A 417 24.16 22.73 -25.91
N GLY A 418 25.39 22.70 -25.38
CA GLY A 418 26.60 23.10 -26.10
C GLY A 418 26.95 22.13 -27.24
N ALA A 419 26.86 20.82 -27.01
CA ALA A 419 27.11 19.80 -28.03
C ALA A 419 26.10 19.88 -29.18
N GLY A 420 24.84 20.19 -28.90
CA GLY A 420 23.81 20.40 -29.92
C GLY A 420 24.09 21.58 -30.85
N LYS A 421 24.87 22.58 -30.42
CA LYS A 421 25.29 23.71 -31.26
C LYS A 421 26.44 23.37 -32.22
N LEU A 422 27.12 22.24 -32.03
CA LEU A 422 28.21 21.80 -32.90
C LEU A 422 27.72 21.10 -34.19
N ASP A 423 26.55 20.45 -34.13
CA ASP A 423 25.98 19.71 -35.27
C ASP A 423 25.64 20.60 -36.49
N PRO A 424 25.02 21.79 -36.32
CA PRO A 424 24.83 22.73 -37.43
C PRO A 424 26.14 23.20 -38.04
N LEU A 425 27.19 23.33 -37.23
CA LEU A 425 28.49 23.87 -37.61
C LEU A 425 29.30 22.84 -38.42
N ALA A 426 29.25 21.57 -38.01
CA ALA A 426 29.80 20.45 -38.79
C ALA A 426 29.06 20.26 -40.12
N SER A 427 27.73 20.42 -40.12
CA SER A 427 26.91 20.32 -41.34
C SER A 427 27.19 21.46 -42.33
N TRP A 428 27.38 22.68 -41.83
CA TRP A 428 27.77 23.83 -42.66
C TRP A 428 29.14 23.63 -43.32
N LEU A 429 30.11 23.08 -42.57
CA LEU A 429 31.46 22.78 -43.08
C LEU A 429 31.42 21.76 -44.23
N GLN A 430 30.63 20.70 -44.09
CA GLN A 430 30.46 19.71 -45.16
C GLN A 430 29.80 20.30 -46.41
N ALA A 431 28.85 21.23 -46.24
CA ALA A 431 28.14 21.85 -47.36
C ALA A 431 28.95 22.93 -48.09
N ASN A 432 29.84 23.65 -47.39
CA ASN A 432 30.53 24.83 -47.92
C ASN A 432 32.06 24.65 -48.05
N GLY A 433 32.59 23.46 -47.75
CA GLY A 433 34.03 23.18 -47.80
C GLY A 433 34.69 23.48 -49.15
N ALA A 434 33.96 23.33 -50.26
CA ALA A 434 34.47 23.64 -51.60
C ALA A 434 34.61 25.14 -51.91
N SER A 435 33.96 26.01 -51.12
CA SER A 435 34.03 27.47 -51.26
C SER A 435 35.03 28.14 -50.33
N LEU A 436 35.66 27.37 -49.44
CA LEU A 436 36.72 27.83 -48.57
C LEU A 436 38.07 27.74 -49.30
N ASP A 437 39.04 28.53 -48.82
CA ASP A 437 40.44 28.36 -49.23
C ASP A 437 40.85 26.88 -49.06
N PRO A 438 41.51 26.25 -50.04
CA PRO A 438 41.80 24.82 -50.00
C PRO A 438 42.58 24.36 -48.77
N GLU A 439 43.51 25.18 -48.25
CA GLU A 439 44.26 24.83 -47.04
C GLU A 439 43.38 24.95 -45.78
N LEU A 440 42.52 25.97 -45.73
CA LEU A 440 41.57 26.16 -44.63
C LEU A 440 40.48 25.08 -44.62
N ALA A 441 39.97 24.70 -45.80
CA ALA A 441 38.98 23.65 -45.99
C ALA A 441 39.52 22.30 -45.51
N LEU A 442 40.72 21.94 -45.97
CA LEU A 442 41.40 20.70 -45.58
C LEU A 442 41.72 20.69 -44.08
N GLY A 443 42.11 21.84 -43.53
CA GLY A 443 42.38 22.03 -42.10
C GLY A 443 41.14 21.87 -41.23
N LEU A 444 40.00 22.45 -41.61
CA LEU A 444 38.75 22.37 -40.84
C LEU A 444 38.09 20.99 -40.95
N ASP A 445 38.07 20.39 -42.13
CA ASP A 445 37.46 19.07 -42.36
C ASP A 445 38.23 17.94 -41.66
N ALA A 446 39.55 18.05 -41.56
CA ALA A 446 40.38 17.09 -40.83
C ALA A 446 40.21 17.15 -39.29
N VAL A 447 39.50 18.17 -38.78
CA VAL A 447 39.66 18.58 -37.38
C VAL A 447 38.32 18.76 -36.66
N VAL A 448 37.32 19.40 -37.29
CA VAL A 448 36.02 19.67 -36.67
C VAL A 448 35.16 18.40 -36.54
N PRO A 449 34.94 17.58 -37.58
CA PRO A 449 34.15 16.35 -37.44
C PRO A 449 34.71 15.35 -36.40
N PRO A 450 36.02 15.08 -36.32
CA PRO A 450 36.60 14.26 -35.25
C PRO A 450 36.38 14.83 -33.85
N PHE A 451 36.45 16.16 -33.70
CA PHE A 451 36.20 16.82 -32.42
C PHE A 451 34.73 16.71 -31.98
N VAL A 452 33.77 16.88 -32.91
CA VAL A 452 32.34 16.70 -32.59
C VAL A 452 32.05 15.27 -32.14
N GLN A 453 32.62 14.27 -32.83
CA GLN A 453 32.51 12.87 -32.43
C GLN A 453 33.12 12.61 -31.05
N LEU A 454 34.25 13.24 -30.74
CA LEU A 454 34.90 13.14 -29.45
C LEU A 454 34.07 13.77 -28.33
N VAL A 455 33.48 14.95 -28.54
CA VAL A 455 32.58 15.59 -27.57
C VAL A 455 31.33 14.74 -27.32
N LYS A 456 30.79 14.10 -28.36
CA LYS A 456 29.65 13.17 -28.22
C LYS A 456 30.03 11.89 -27.47
N ALA A 457 31.21 11.34 -27.74
CA ALA A 457 31.74 10.18 -27.02
C ALA A 457 32.01 10.50 -25.55
N ASP A 458 32.57 11.68 -25.25
CA ASP A 458 32.79 12.15 -23.89
C ASP A 458 31.48 12.42 -23.15
N LEU A 459 30.49 13.01 -23.82
CA LEU A 459 29.15 13.18 -23.25
C LEU A 459 28.51 11.82 -22.90
N ALA A 460 28.66 10.81 -23.78
CA ALA A 460 28.21 9.45 -23.49
C ALA A 460 29.00 8.83 -22.32
N ALA A 461 30.32 9.00 -22.28
CA ALA A 461 31.17 8.53 -21.18
C ALA A 461 30.77 9.18 -19.85
N VAL A 462 30.51 10.49 -19.83
CA VAL A 462 30.06 11.24 -18.64
C VAL A 462 28.67 10.76 -18.19
N LYS A 463 27.74 10.48 -19.11
CA LYS A 463 26.45 9.83 -18.78
C LYS A 463 26.61 8.45 -18.14
N GLU A 464 27.66 7.73 -18.54
CA GLU A 464 28.04 6.42 -17.99
C GLU A 464 28.96 6.52 -16.76
N GLY A 465 29.25 7.74 -16.27
CA GLY A 465 30.10 7.97 -15.10
C GLY A 465 31.61 7.73 -15.32
N ARG A 466 32.07 7.65 -16.57
CA ARG A 466 33.47 7.49 -16.95
C ARG A 466 34.11 8.85 -17.28
N PRO A 467 35.42 9.04 -17.03
CA PRO A 467 36.10 10.27 -17.39
C PRO A 467 36.18 10.42 -18.91
N GLY A 468 35.78 11.59 -19.42
CA GLY A 468 35.98 11.98 -20.82
C GLY A 468 37.46 12.21 -21.13
N THR A 469 37.87 11.97 -22.38
CA THR A 469 39.28 12.06 -22.84
C THR A 469 39.54 13.28 -23.73
N GLY A 470 38.50 14.01 -24.11
CA GLY A 470 38.51 15.04 -25.14
C GLY A 470 39.00 16.42 -24.74
N VAL A 471 39.27 16.68 -23.45
CA VAL A 471 39.83 17.97 -22.99
C VAL A 471 41.18 18.27 -23.65
N ALA A 472 42.05 17.27 -23.78
CA ALA A 472 43.36 17.46 -24.41
C ALA A 472 43.23 17.79 -25.91
N ALA A 473 42.39 17.04 -26.62
CA ALA A 473 42.13 17.25 -28.04
C ALA A 473 41.44 18.61 -28.31
N GLY A 474 40.54 19.04 -27.44
CA GLY A 474 39.91 20.37 -27.52
C GLY A 474 40.92 21.51 -27.32
N ARG A 475 41.85 21.39 -26.37
CA ARG A 475 42.91 22.39 -26.19
C ARG A 475 43.83 22.47 -27.41
N ASP A 476 44.17 21.34 -28.01
CA ASP A 476 44.97 21.31 -29.24
C ASP A 476 44.22 21.89 -30.44
N LEU A 477 42.92 21.65 -30.52
CA LEU A 477 42.03 22.27 -31.51
C LEU A 477 42.02 23.80 -31.37
N LEU A 478 41.86 24.31 -30.14
CA LEU A 478 41.82 25.74 -29.86
C LEU A 478 43.16 26.42 -30.21
N LYS A 479 44.30 25.74 -29.94
CA LYS A 479 45.63 26.22 -30.35
C LYS A 479 45.79 26.27 -31.87
N ARG A 480 45.31 25.26 -32.61
CA ARG A 480 45.35 25.23 -34.08
C ARG A 480 44.48 26.32 -34.70
N LEU A 481 43.25 26.48 -34.20
CA LEU A 481 42.33 27.55 -34.64
C LEU A 481 42.85 28.97 -34.38
N ALA A 482 43.59 29.15 -33.27
CA ALA A 482 44.24 30.42 -32.94
C ALA A 482 45.46 30.72 -33.82
N SER A 483 46.11 29.69 -34.39
CA SER A 483 47.26 29.83 -35.29
C SER A 483 46.89 30.09 -36.75
N TRP A 484 45.60 29.96 -37.11
CA TRP A 484 45.15 30.22 -38.47
C TRP A 484 44.94 31.72 -38.71
N PRO A 485 45.48 32.26 -39.82
CA PRO A 485 45.27 33.66 -40.20
C PRO A 485 43.77 33.91 -40.39
N GLU A 486 43.31 35.11 -40.03
CA GLU A 486 41.91 35.46 -40.30
C GLU A 486 41.68 35.50 -41.82
N PRO A 487 40.64 34.83 -42.32
CA PRO A 487 40.31 34.90 -43.74
C PRO A 487 39.97 36.36 -44.10
N GLU A 488 40.35 36.79 -45.30
CA GLU A 488 40.08 38.15 -45.80
C GLU A 488 38.58 38.50 -45.82
N VAL A 489 37.71 37.47 -45.84
CA VAL A 489 36.26 37.59 -45.66
C VAL A 489 35.86 36.99 -44.31
N PRO A 490 35.28 37.77 -43.37
CA PRO A 490 34.89 37.26 -42.07
C PRO A 490 33.78 36.23 -42.19
N LEU A 491 34.09 34.98 -41.87
CA LEU A 491 33.12 33.88 -41.79
C LEU A 491 32.50 33.86 -40.40
N THR A 492 31.23 34.24 -40.31
CA THR A 492 30.41 34.26 -39.08
C THR A 492 30.47 32.94 -38.29
N GLU A 493 30.54 31.82 -39.00
CA GLU A 493 30.55 30.46 -38.48
C GLU A 493 31.90 30.11 -37.85
N LEU A 494 33.00 30.63 -38.41
CA LEU A 494 34.35 30.47 -37.86
C LEU A 494 34.52 31.29 -36.57
N THR A 495 33.89 32.47 -36.51
CA THR A 495 33.78 33.29 -35.30
C THR A 495 32.93 32.60 -34.22
N ALA A 496 31.80 32.00 -34.60
CA ALA A 496 30.95 31.24 -33.69
C ALA A 496 31.67 30.01 -33.10
N LEU A 497 32.44 29.28 -33.92
CA LEU A 497 33.28 28.17 -33.46
C LEU A 497 34.34 28.65 -32.46
N ARG A 498 35.03 29.77 -32.75
CA ARG A 498 36.03 30.37 -31.85
C ARG A 498 35.44 30.81 -30.50
N GLN A 499 34.16 31.18 -30.46
CA GLN A 499 33.46 31.56 -29.22
C GLN A 499 32.91 30.35 -28.43
N LEU A 500 32.39 29.33 -29.13
CA LEU A 500 31.79 28.14 -28.49
C LEU A 500 32.84 27.18 -27.93
N LEU A 501 34.01 27.06 -28.56
CA LEU A 501 35.03 26.09 -28.15
C LEU A 501 35.55 26.31 -26.71
N PRO A 502 35.93 27.55 -26.30
CA PRO A 502 36.38 27.83 -24.94
C PRO A 502 35.33 27.49 -23.88
N GLU A 503 34.05 27.79 -24.14
CA GLU A 503 32.93 27.49 -23.24
C GLU A 503 32.71 25.98 -23.09
N LEU A 504 32.73 25.24 -24.21
CA LEU A 504 32.64 23.78 -24.20
C LEU A 504 33.82 23.13 -23.50
N LEU A 505 35.03 23.66 -23.67
CA LEU A 505 36.22 23.17 -22.98
C LEU A 505 36.17 23.45 -21.48
N THR A 506 35.69 24.62 -21.05
CA THR A 506 35.49 24.87 -19.63
C THR A 506 34.44 23.96 -19.03
N LEU A 507 33.36 23.65 -19.74
CA LEU A 507 32.35 22.69 -19.29
C LEU A 507 32.88 21.25 -19.26
N LEU A 508 33.65 20.83 -20.29
CA LEU A 508 34.31 19.53 -20.31
C LEU A 508 35.38 19.42 -19.22
N GLU A 509 36.12 20.49 -18.94
CA GLU A 509 37.08 20.54 -17.83
C GLU A 509 36.38 20.51 -16.48
N GLN A 510 35.23 21.15 -16.32
CA GLN A 510 34.41 21.04 -15.11
C GLN A 510 33.83 19.63 -14.94
N ALA A 511 33.48 18.95 -16.04
CA ALA A 511 33.01 17.57 -16.05
C ALA A 511 34.15 16.54 -15.83
N ALA A 512 35.36 16.84 -16.31
CA ALA A 512 36.54 15.96 -16.27
C ALA A 512 37.50 16.26 -15.12
N ALA A 513 37.38 17.42 -14.46
CA ALA A 513 38.08 17.68 -13.22
C ALA A 513 37.79 16.50 -12.29
N PRO A 514 38.81 15.92 -11.64
CA PRO A 514 38.56 14.96 -10.59
C PRO A 514 37.76 15.73 -9.56
N VAL A 515 36.44 15.54 -9.58
CA VAL A 515 35.61 15.79 -8.43
C VAL A 515 36.42 15.14 -7.33
N ARG A 516 36.90 15.93 -6.35
CA ARG A 516 37.23 15.41 -5.04
C ARG A 516 35.91 14.81 -4.54
N ARG A 517 35.57 13.64 -5.06
CA ARG A 517 34.60 12.73 -4.52
C ARG A 517 35.30 12.31 -3.24
N PRO A 518 34.87 12.75 -2.05
CA PRO A 518 35.21 11.96 -0.88
C PRO A 518 34.82 10.53 -1.23
N ALA A 519 35.75 9.59 -1.00
CA ALA A 519 35.44 8.18 -1.10
C ALA A 519 34.28 7.92 -0.13
N GLY A 520 33.08 7.79 -0.69
CA GLY A 520 31.84 7.71 0.05
C GLY A 520 30.73 7.62 -1.00
N ALA A 521 30.08 6.46 -1.05
CA ALA A 521 28.92 6.22 -1.89
C ALA A 521 27.93 7.37 -1.76
N VAL A 522 27.36 7.85 -2.87
CA VAL A 522 26.29 8.84 -2.84
C VAL A 522 25.12 8.20 -2.10
N GLN A 523 25.00 8.50 -0.81
CA GLN A 523 23.87 8.09 0.01
C GLN A 523 22.63 8.78 -0.55
N ARG A 524 21.76 8.01 -1.20
CA ARG A 524 20.52 8.54 -1.78
C ARG A 524 19.42 8.40 -0.73
N LEU A 525 18.89 9.55 -0.30
CA LEU A 525 17.70 9.58 0.54
C LEU A 525 16.48 9.23 -0.32
N GLU A 526 15.80 8.15 0.02
CA GLU A 526 14.50 7.75 -0.56
C GLU A 526 13.41 8.00 0.49
N LEU A 527 12.35 8.72 0.10
CA LEU A 527 11.17 8.91 0.93
C LEU A 527 10.01 8.11 0.35
N ARG A 528 9.41 7.22 1.14
CA ARG A 528 8.24 6.42 0.75
C ARG A 528 7.04 6.86 1.56
N CYS A 529 5.94 7.19 0.89
CA CYS A 529 4.68 7.58 1.50
C CYS A 529 3.75 6.37 1.63
N ILE A 530 3.26 6.11 2.84
CA ILE A 530 2.33 5.03 3.18
C ILE A 530 1.05 5.66 3.73
N LEU A 531 -0.11 5.22 3.26
CA LEU A 531 -1.41 5.77 3.68
C LEU A 531 -2.08 4.86 4.71
N LEU A 532 -2.46 5.42 5.85
CA LEU A 532 -3.28 4.75 6.87
C LEU A 532 -4.68 5.32 6.91
N ASP A 533 -5.71 4.46 6.85
CA ASP A 533 -7.09 4.89 7.03
C ASP A 533 -7.32 5.34 8.49
N HIS A 534 -7.84 6.55 8.66
CA HIS A 534 -8.17 7.15 9.94
C HIS A 534 -9.29 6.38 10.66
N ALA A 535 -10.16 5.69 9.92
CA ALA A 535 -11.24 4.87 10.48
C ALA A 535 -10.72 3.64 11.25
N ILE A 536 -9.49 3.19 10.96
CA ILE A 536 -8.90 1.98 11.54
C ILE A 536 -8.31 2.25 12.93
N ASP A 537 -7.94 3.50 13.25
CA ASP A 537 -7.40 3.84 14.57
C ASP A 537 -8.04 5.07 15.19
N ALA A 538 -8.95 4.83 16.13
CA ALA A 538 -9.56 5.86 16.94
C ALA A 538 -8.54 6.72 17.71
N SER A 539 -7.32 6.22 17.97
CA SER A 539 -6.26 7.01 18.60
C SER A 539 -5.76 8.16 17.71
N LEU A 540 -5.86 8.05 16.38
CA LEU A 540 -5.59 9.17 15.46
C LEU A 540 -6.66 10.27 15.55
N SER A 541 -7.81 9.96 16.15
CA SER A 541 -8.90 10.92 16.42
C SER A 541 -8.75 11.58 17.79
N ASP A 542 -7.99 10.96 18.70
CA ASP A 542 -7.81 11.41 20.07
C ASP A 542 -6.76 12.55 20.13
N PRO A 543 -7.12 13.73 20.65
CA PRO A 543 -6.19 14.85 20.79
C PRO A 543 -4.95 14.52 21.63
N GLU A 544 -5.00 13.56 22.56
CA GLU A 544 -3.83 13.15 23.38
C GLU A 544 -2.84 12.25 22.61
N HIS A 545 -3.31 11.61 21.54
CA HIS A 545 -2.53 10.70 20.69
C HIS A 545 -2.22 11.30 19.31
N LYS A 546 -2.68 12.53 19.06
CA LYS A 546 -2.39 13.33 17.88
C LYS A 546 -0.88 13.52 17.70
N GLY A 547 -0.30 12.87 16.70
CA GLY A 547 1.14 12.89 16.40
C GLY A 547 1.92 11.66 16.88
N LYS A 548 1.26 10.67 17.50
CA LYS A 548 1.85 9.36 17.81
C LYS A 548 1.47 8.34 16.75
N LEU A 549 2.38 7.40 16.45
CA LEU A 549 2.09 6.29 15.55
C LEU A 549 1.06 5.39 16.23
N PRO A 550 0.12 4.81 15.46
CA PRO A 550 -0.65 3.67 15.93
C PRO A 550 0.26 2.65 16.61
N ALA A 551 -0.12 2.14 17.78
CA ALA A 551 0.70 1.18 18.52
C ALA A 551 1.04 -0.09 17.72
N TYR A 552 0.25 -0.39 16.68
CA TYR A 552 0.45 -1.53 15.78
C TYR A 552 1.27 -1.20 14.52
N PHE A 553 1.55 0.08 14.24
CA PHE A 553 2.24 0.50 13.02
C PHE A 553 3.64 1.04 13.34
N THR A 554 4.64 0.17 13.25
CA THR A 554 6.04 0.48 13.58
C THR A 554 6.91 0.66 12.35
N LEU A 555 8.19 1.00 12.55
CA LEU A 555 9.19 1.06 11.49
C LEU A 555 9.30 -0.27 10.74
N GLU A 556 9.32 -1.39 11.46
CA GLU A 556 9.38 -2.74 10.87
C GLU A 556 8.11 -3.03 10.07
N THR A 557 6.93 -2.63 10.56
CA THR A 557 5.67 -2.74 9.78
C THR A 557 5.78 -1.92 8.49
N ALA A 558 6.25 -0.68 8.56
CA ALA A 558 6.41 0.20 7.40
C ALA A 558 7.40 -0.36 6.36
N GLN A 559 8.49 -0.99 6.78
CA GLN A 559 9.46 -1.65 5.90
C GLN A 559 8.87 -2.85 5.16
N ARG A 560 7.86 -3.51 5.75
CA ARG A 560 7.21 -4.71 5.21
C ARG A 560 5.98 -4.42 4.36
N VAL A 561 5.51 -3.17 4.33
CA VAL A 561 4.45 -2.75 3.41
C VAL A 561 4.87 -3.11 2.00
N ALA A 562 3.98 -3.80 1.28
CA ALA A 562 4.26 -4.28 -0.07
C ALA A 562 4.68 -3.11 -0.97
N PRO A 563 5.65 -3.30 -1.89
CA PRO A 563 6.12 -2.24 -2.78
C PRO A 563 5.05 -1.50 -3.58
N ALA A 564 3.92 -2.16 -3.85
CA ALA A 564 2.79 -1.60 -4.56
C ALA A 564 1.87 -0.71 -3.69
N ASN A 565 2.08 -0.71 -2.37
CA ASN A 565 1.24 0.01 -1.39
C ASN A 565 1.94 1.26 -0.83
N TYR A 566 3.07 1.68 -1.40
CA TYR A 566 3.69 2.96 -1.09
C TYR A 566 3.89 3.82 -2.34
N SER A 567 3.77 5.13 -2.18
CA SER A 567 4.04 6.12 -3.21
C SER A 567 5.42 6.72 -2.98
N LEU A 568 6.32 6.62 -3.97
CA LEU A 568 7.68 7.15 -3.85
C LEU A 568 7.69 8.67 -4.02
N ALA A 569 8.29 9.39 -3.07
CA ALA A 569 8.45 10.83 -3.22
C ALA A 569 9.55 11.16 -4.24
N LYS A 570 9.25 12.11 -5.14
CA LYS A 570 10.16 12.60 -6.18
C LYS A 570 10.89 13.84 -5.67
N PRO A 571 12.23 13.91 -5.74
CA PRO A 571 12.96 15.11 -5.38
C PRO A 571 12.63 16.26 -6.35
N LEU A 572 12.54 17.48 -5.81
CA LEU A 572 12.32 18.71 -6.55
C LEU A 572 13.60 19.55 -6.55
N GLU A 573 13.94 20.14 -7.71
CA GLU A 573 15.16 20.97 -7.84
C GLU A 573 15.05 22.30 -7.09
N LYS A 574 13.83 22.82 -6.90
CA LYS A 574 13.57 24.10 -6.23
C LYS A 574 12.32 24.02 -5.37
N ALA A 575 12.24 24.93 -4.39
CA ALA A 575 11.03 25.16 -3.62
C ALA A 575 9.89 25.56 -4.58
N PRO A 576 8.70 24.96 -4.45
CA PRO A 576 7.51 25.39 -5.19
C PRO A 576 7.14 26.84 -4.86
N ASP A 577 6.66 27.58 -5.87
CA ASP A 577 6.34 29.00 -5.71
C ASP A 577 5.29 29.23 -4.61
N GLY A 578 5.59 30.16 -3.69
CA GLY A 578 4.69 30.53 -2.59
C GLY A 578 4.74 29.64 -1.35
N VAL A 579 5.51 28.54 -1.37
CA VAL A 579 5.65 27.65 -0.21
C VAL A 579 6.73 28.17 0.74
N LYS A 580 6.39 28.31 2.02
CA LYS A 580 7.33 28.71 3.08
C LYS A 580 8.02 27.49 3.68
N VAL A 581 9.29 27.64 4.02
CA VAL A 581 10.03 26.60 4.77
C VAL A 581 9.32 26.35 6.11
N PRO A 582 9.02 25.08 6.45
CA PRO A 582 8.43 24.73 7.74
C PRO A 582 9.24 25.31 8.91
N ALA A 583 8.54 25.87 9.92
CA ALA A 583 9.18 26.53 11.06
C ALA A 583 10.19 25.63 11.81
N GLY A 584 9.97 24.30 11.79
CA GLY A 584 10.86 23.31 12.42
C GLY A 584 12.23 23.14 11.74
N LEU A 585 12.41 23.63 10.52
CA LEU A 585 13.67 23.49 9.76
C LEU A 585 14.61 24.71 9.88
N GLY A 586 14.12 25.84 10.39
CA GLY A 586 14.93 27.05 10.57
C GLY A 586 15.52 27.62 9.26
N GLN A 587 16.76 28.12 9.31
CA GLN A 587 17.51 28.66 8.16
C GLN A 587 18.42 27.62 7.48
N LYS A 588 18.27 26.32 7.79
CA LYS A 588 19.08 25.28 7.15
C LYS A 588 18.75 25.20 5.65
N PRO A 589 19.70 24.82 4.78
CA PRO A 589 19.36 24.47 3.41
C PRO A 589 18.38 23.29 3.41
N VAL A 590 17.46 23.25 2.45
CA VAL A 590 16.32 22.32 2.44
C VAL A 590 16.24 21.59 1.11
N LEU A 591 16.11 20.27 1.16
CA LEU A 591 15.73 19.43 0.03
C LEU A 591 14.21 19.32 -0.05
N TRP A 592 13.67 19.46 -1.25
CA TRP A 592 12.23 19.44 -1.51
C TRP A 592 11.84 18.13 -2.18
N TYR A 593 10.69 17.57 -1.80
CA TYR A 593 10.13 16.37 -2.41
C TYR A 593 8.63 16.54 -2.65
N ALA A 594 8.10 15.83 -3.65
CA ALA A 594 6.67 15.75 -3.95
C ALA A 594 6.21 14.28 -3.98
N VAL A 595 5.03 14.01 -3.41
CA VAL A 595 4.33 12.73 -3.54
C VAL A 595 3.04 13.00 -4.30
N ASP A 596 2.85 12.34 -5.44
CA ASP A 596 1.61 12.39 -6.19
C ASP A 596 0.71 11.24 -5.69
N LEU A 597 -0.50 11.55 -5.24
CA LEU A 597 -1.49 10.58 -4.80
C LEU A 597 -2.59 10.41 -5.85
N SER A 598 -3.07 9.19 -6.03
CA SER A 598 -4.13 8.82 -6.98
C SER A 598 -5.23 8.03 -6.26
N PRO A 599 -6.50 8.10 -6.70
CA PRO A 599 -7.55 7.19 -6.22
C PRO A 599 -7.24 5.70 -6.44
N GLU A 600 -6.34 5.38 -7.37
CA GLU A 600 -5.87 4.02 -7.63
C GLU A 600 -4.80 3.55 -6.63
N ASP A 601 -4.25 4.47 -5.83
CA ASP A 601 -3.30 4.12 -4.78
C ASP A 601 -3.99 3.26 -3.72
N LYS A 602 -3.16 2.58 -2.94
CA LYS A 602 -3.61 1.66 -1.90
C LYS A 602 -3.21 2.17 -0.53
N ASP A 603 -4.03 1.85 0.46
CA ASP A 603 -3.64 1.99 1.85
C ASP A 603 -2.54 0.96 2.21
N CYS A 604 -2.03 1.05 3.43
CA CYS A 604 -1.03 0.13 3.96
C CYS A 604 -1.45 -1.36 3.89
N PHE A 605 -2.75 -1.65 3.88
CA PHE A 605 -3.32 -3.01 3.81
C PHE A 605 -3.53 -3.50 2.37
N GLY A 606 -3.31 -2.66 1.37
CA GLY A 606 -3.51 -2.99 -0.04
C GLY A 606 -4.94 -2.77 -0.54
N ASN A 607 -5.78 -2.12 0.24
CA ASN A 607 -7.12 -1.72 -0.18
C ASN A 607 -7.04 -0.43 -1.00
N PRO A 608 -7.81 -0.30 -2.09
CA PRO A 608 -7.90 0.96 -2.82
C PRO A 608 -8.44 2.08 -1.92
N LEU A 609 -7.97 3.30 -2.12
CA LEU A 609 -8.45 4.46 -1.36
C LEU A 609 -9.94 4.70 -1.63
N LEU A 610 -10.71 4.87 -0.55
CA LEU A 610 -12.15 5.10 -0.62
C LEU A 610 -12.44 6.61 -0.72
N PRO A 611 -13.23 7.06 -1.71
CA PRO A 611 -13.66 8.46 -1.80
C PRO A 611 -14.37 8.92 -0.52
N GLY A 612 -14.01 10.08 0.00
CA GLY A 612 -14.58 10.65 1.23
C GLY A 612 -14.02 10.09 2.54
N HIS A 613 -13.16 9.06 2.51
CA HIS A 613 -12.43 8.58 3.68
C HIS A 613 -11.21 9.47 3.98
N ARG A 614 -10.77 9.44 5.24
CA ARG A 614 -9.62 10.23 5.71
C ARG A 614 -8.42 9.31 5.83
N TYR A 615 -7.30 9.71 5.23
CA TYR A 615 -6.04 8.96 5.32
C TYR A 615 -4.93 9.82 5.95
N ALA A 616 -4.10 9.20 6.76
CA ALA A 616 -2.90 9.79 7.36
C ALA A 616 -1.66 9.28 6.61
N PRO A 617 -0.88 10.15 5.95
CA PRO A 617 0.36 9.76 5.29
C PRO A 617 1.52 9.65 6.29
N LEU A 618 2.19 8.51 6.23
CA LEU A 618 3.44 8.24 6.92
C LEU A 618 4.59 8.26 5.91
N ILE A 619 5.69 8.92 6.26
CA ILE A 619 6.89 8.94 5.43
C ILE A 619 7.97 8.08 6.05
N LEU A 620 8.32 7.01 5.33
CA LEU A 620 9.49 6.20 5.61
C LEU A 620 10.68 6.81 4.85
N ALA A 621 11.60 7.43 5.58
CA ALA A 621 12.87 7.88 5.06
C ALA A 621 13.87 6.72 5.10
N THR A 622 14.46 6.41 3.95
CA THR A 622 15.38 5.29 3.74
C THR A 622 16.69 5.86 3.21
N LEU A 623 17.81 5.55 3.83
CA LEU A 623 19.12 5.94 3.30
C LEU A 623 19.80 4.71 2.69
N ARG A 624 19.92 4.71 1.36
CA ARG A 624 20.60 3.63 0.65
C ARG A 624 22.11 3.85 0.67
N SER A 625 22.81 3.02 1.44
CA SER A 625 24.22 2.71 1.23
C SER A 625 24.37 1.71 0.07
N THR A 626 25.50 1.74 -0.64
CA THR A 626 25.84 0.72 -1.66
C THR A 626 26.19 -0.64 -1.04
N GLU A 627 26.37 -0.72 0.28
CA GLU A 627 26.64 -1.96 0.98
C GLU A 627 25.38 -2.54 1.66
N PRO A 628 25.15 -3.87 1.56
CA PRO A 628 23.91 -4.52 2.02
C PRO A 628 23.67 -4.45 3.54
N SER A 629 24.67 -4.06 4.34
CA SER A 629 24.59 -3.92 5.81
C SER A 629 24.26 -2.51 6.31
N GLY A 630 24.09 -1.51 5.41
CA GLY A 630 24.05 -0.09 5.78
C GLY A 630 22.71 0.62 5.60
N TRP A 631 21.58 -0.07 5.78
CA TRP A 631 20.26 0.59 5.71
C TRP A 631 20.01 1.35 7.01
N GLN A 632 19.85 2.66 6.91
CA GLN A 632 19.28 3.47 7.98
C GLN A 632 17.88 3.87 7.54
N ASP A 633 16.88 3.53 8.36
CA ASP A 633 15.50 3.87 8.10
C ASP A 633 14.92 4.68 9.26
N ARG A 634 14.14 5.70 8.94
CA ARG A 634 13.43 6.53 9.91
C ARG A 634 11.99 6.72 9.45
N LEU A 635 11.05 6.29 10.27
CA LEU A 635 9.62 6.52 10.04
C LEU A 635 9.22 7.84 10.70
N THR A 636 8.53 8.70 9.94
CA THR A 636 8.04 9.99 10.42
C THR A 636 6.57 10.16 10.01
N ILE A 637 5.70 10.46 10.97
CA ILE A 637 4.32 10.87 10.69
C ILE A 637 4.34 12.31 10.23
N LEU A 638 3.65 12.61 9.13
CA LEU A 638 3.39 13.99 8.79
C LEU A 638 2.18 14.48 9.57
N ASP A 639 2.40 15.44 10.46
CA ASP A 639 1.29 16.19 11.01
C ASP A 639 0.56 16.93 9.88
N HIS A 640 -0.75 16.70 9.79
CA HIS A 640 -1.69 17.46 8.96
C HIS A 640 -1.60 17.28 7.44
N VAL A 641 -1.88 16.08 6.97
CA VAL A 641 -2.33 15.91 5.59
C VAL A 641 -3.77 15.42 5.57
N TRP A 642 -4.63 16.25 5.00
CA TRP A 642 -6.04 15.95 4.79
C TRP A 642 -6.23 15.73 3.30
N HIS A 643 -6.39 14.48 2.88
CA HIS A 643 -6.94 14.24 1.55
C HIS A 643 -8.45 14.51 1.65
N ARG A 644 -8.90 15.59 1.01
CA ARG A 644 -10.28 15.73 0.56
C ARG A 644 -10.26 15.39 -0.92
N ALA A 645 -10.54 14.13 -1.25
CA ALA A 645 -11.10 13.81 -2.56
C ALA A 645 -12.58 14.21 -2.54
#